data_AF-A0A8J2MU85-F1
#
_entry.id   AF-A0A8J2MU85-F1
#
_cell.length_a   1.000
_cell.length_b   1.000
_cell.length_c   1.000
_cell.angle_alpha   90.00
_cell.angle_beta   90.00
_cell.angle_gamma   90.00
#
_symmetry.space_group_name_H-M   'P 1'
#
loop_
_entity.id
_entity.type
_entity.pdbx_description
1 polymer ?
#
loop_
_entity_poly.entity_id
_entity_poly.type
_entity_poly.pdbx_seq_one_letter_code
_entity_poly.pdbx_strand_id
1 'polypeptide(L)'
;MTDAAEDCEEKLSNVEETDELNNPYAYLEREDFTSEKFKILVSGLPKYFGIKQVKKLFNEKLGLQTCKIKPLNNKLNWIFVNFRNEEAREHGLKTIDGMVWKNCQLTAKKAKAAPDPFIKRKLEADEKNCKKLKTNDEDNDQEQKEEIISVLDQIKSTTIPLWDVPYEKQLSMKHSEMRSIIAKLGQLIARNNSGLTGWIEKQRAVNDGLICELKPILSAEEINGYRNKCEFTIGKNEDNEILIGFRMSSYAAGSTTVGPIDHLCHIPERMKIAVRVFQKFVRESQLDVYDPVNHKGFWSQITVRATRLGHLMLIIGTYPKNLPVDISFDDLVAKIINFFEEGDGKEAQVTSLYIQMMGGSDSDGGNRPQERNGPIKHLSGSLHIEELLMGLKFRISPQAFFQINSQGAEILYQAAIDLAQCDKENTSLLDICCGTGTIGLCFAKHCAEVLGIEIVGDAIKDAKENAKQNNIDNCEFFVGKAESLLKAVIQRTIKENIIAVVDPPRAGLHHQAVLSLRKTKKVSKILYVSCDPKAAMSNLVDLARPVSKQYLGEPFVPIKAIPVDMFPNTKHCELIILLERLSSTASYSPDTLIACNSSLYLSAKLLELEQFTKSVDKLRQNKDYVEAARVLQKIIVLLTDEESHDDLQMLSIYSAIKENYQLTYRSLLSTVLKLWEEHVIWAASDDDKNSKTNNNDTSSVSLTIDCDPDEIKNIIQALHYLSELPLCLEHFSTKLMKLIIKPIISAECSVFVLDEKVFNVVTSNEKKELPSYKSILHNLKMLFQFIYQHLNVIIDDKMFISRLNEHLWTQLSEYLLNNCINDIIPSSSVELNNFKSIEDDIHEFEQYLGEIGFITQEQLVISNYIKDVDNLYIAKICQEFLVKASQLVKKNLHDSFKHDHHVNEKLERESDEIVNCTLINAQTERHLNKNTFILPACQISASARELLQLVHDILNEAVLNSENSTAASAKLYYTSRNVIEHYVWTVPEYHKKFLETIPQQVALFHNNCMYLAHNLMTLGHEYKAKLPKLKNHNITYVDLTLKLRNIGSQTFLNHVKYQRGIITDIIKDSGLSQLAQNQLPSSSGVERALRQCIRQLELLKTVWFNVLPINVYHKTLGCILNSMIEDLICKVTILEDISADAATELVNLFNMLVKRAPLIFSEENSVNRYVKKWQKMLELIKVLEASLKDIEKRWADGKGPLAREFSASQVKQLVRALFQNTERRSALLATIK
;
A
#
# COMPACT_ATOMS: atom_id res chain seq x y z
N MET A 1 -1.95 -69.89 4.75
CA MET A 1 -2.89 -69.02 3.99
C MET A 1 -4.00 -68.62 4.94
N THR A 2 -3.69 -67.74 5.89
CA THR A 2 -4.60 -67.14 6.88
C THR A 2 -3.78 -66.09 7.65
N ASP A 3 -3.27 -65.05 6.98
CA ASP A 3 -2.54 -63.92 7.62
C ASP A 3 -2.41 -62.70 6.67
N ALA A 4 -3.42 -62.47 5.81
CA ALA A 4 -3.42 -61.32 4.90
C ALA A 4 -4.78 -60.60 4.87
N ALA A 5 -5.59 -60.79 5.92
CA ALA A 5 -6.93 -60.23 6.02
C ALA A 5 -7.12 -59.29 7.23
N GLU A 6 -6.15 -59.16 8.14
CA GLU A 6 -6.27 -58.25 9.30
C GLU A 6 -5.58 -56.88 9.07
N ASP A 7 -4.75 -56.72 8.05
CA ASP A 7 -4.01 -55.46 7.77
C ASP A 7 -4.81 -54.42 6.96
N CYS A 8 -6.08 -54.71 6.65
CA CYS A 8 -6.97 -53.81 5.91
C CYS A 8 -8.02 -53.11 6.77
N GLU A 9 -8.22 -53.50 8.05
CA GLU A 9 -9.17 -52.82 8.94
C GLU A 9 -8.56 -51.67 9.76
N GLU A 10 -7.24 -51.59 9.94
CA GLU A 10 -6.58 -50.45 10.61
C GLU A 10 -6.29 -49.24 9.70
N LYS A 11 -6.49 -49.36 8.39
CA LYS A 11 -6.34 -48.22 7.45
C LYS A 11 -7.65 -47.52 7.10
N LEU A 12 -8.78 -48.02 7.58
CA LEU A 12 -10.09 -47.40 7.39
C LEU A 12 -10.53 -46.53 8.58
N SER A 13 -9.87 -46.62 9.73
CA SER A 13 -10.09 -45.71 10.89
C SER A 13 -9.34 -44.37 10.77
N ASN A 14 -8.23 -44.31 10.03
CA ASN A 14 -7.44 -43.08 9.86
C ASN A 14 -7.93 -42.13 8.75
N VAL A 15 -8.96 -42.50 7.98
CA VAL A 15 -9.54 -41.62 6.94
C VAL A 15 -10.60 -40.68 7.53
N GLU A 16 -11.29 -41.07 8.60
CA GLU A 16 -12.26 -40.21 9.27
C GLU A 16 -11.58 -39.09 10.11
N GLU A 17 -10.40 -39.32 10.70
CA GLU A 17 -9.67 -38.27 11.42
C GLU A 17 -9.07 -37.17 10.51
N THR A 18 -8.73 -37.52 9.25
CA THR A 18 -8.15 -36.54 8.30
C THR A 18 -9.16 -35.52 7.76
N ASP A 19 -10.45 -35.87 7.70
CA ASP A 19 -11.51 -34.96 7.25
C ASP A 19 -11.92 -33.96 8.34
N GLU A 20 -11.79 -34.29 9.64
CA GLU A 20 -12.00 -33.34 10.74
C GLU A 20 -10.86 -32.30 10.84
N LEU A 21 -9.60 -32.71 10.63
CA LEU A 21 -8.43 -31.83 10.71
C LEU A 21 -8.34 -30.78 9.58
N ASN A 22 -8.95 -31.06 8.43
CA ASN A 22 -9.01 -30.16 7.28
C ASN A 22 -10.31 -29.34 7.19
N ASN A 23 -11.24 -29.51 8.13
CA ASN A 23 -12.45 -28.71 8.19
C ASN A 23 -12.15 -27.32 8.81
N PRO A 24 -12.22 -26.21 8.05
CA PRO A 24 -11.94 -24.88 8.56
C PRO A 24 -12.95 -24.39 9.61
N TYR A 25 -13.99 -25.15 9.92
CA TYR A 25 -15.01 -24.85 10.92
C TYR A 25 -15.01 -25.78 12.13
N ALA A 26 -14.11 -26.77 12.20
CA ALA A 26 -14.03 -27.75 13.30
C ALA A 26 -13.90 -27.09 14.69
N TYR A 27 -13.33 -25.90 14.76
CA TYR A 27 -13.23 -25.15 16.01
C TYR A 27 -14.59 -24.78 16.64
N LEU A 28 -15.70 -24.78 15.88
CA LEU A 28 -17.05 -24.46 16.37
C LEU A 28 -17.70 -25.59 17.17
N GLU A 29 -17.16 -26.81 17.09
CA GLU A 29 -17.68 -28.03 17.71
C GLU A 29 -16.99 -28.37 19.04
N ARG A 30 -15.91 -27.65 19.37
CA ARG A 30 -15.14 -27.80 20.63
C ARG A 30 -15.97 -27.36 21.85
N GLU A 31 -15.68 -27.95 23.02
CA GLU A 31 -16.32 -27.59 24.30
C GLU A 31 -15.95 -26.18 24.80
N ASP A 32 -14.86 -25.60 24.29
CA ASP A 32 -14.41 -24.25 24.61
C ASP A 32 -15.26 -23.15 23.94
N PHE A 33 -15.49 -22.05 24.65
CA PHE A 33 -16.31 -20.93 24.16
C PHE A 33 -15.73 -20.27 22.89
N THR A 34 -16.47 -20.33 21.78
CA THR A 34 -16.13 -19.61 20.54
C THR A 34 -17.07 -18.43 20.25
N SER A 35 -16.49 -17.25 20.05
CA SER A 35 -17.29 -16.04 19.80
C SER A 35 -17.98 -16.03 18.42
N GLU A 36 -17.69 -16.97 17.52
CA GLU A 36 -18.19 -16.98 16.14
C GLU A 36 -19.46 -17.83 15.95
N LYS A 37 -19.80 -18.73 16.89
CA LYS A 37 -20.96 -19.64 16.81
C LYS A 37 -22.31 -18.89 16.82
N PHE A 38 -22.44 -17.89 17.70
CA PHE A 38 -23.69 -17.14 17.89
C PHE A 38 -23.58 -15.69 17.37
N LYS A 39 -23.30 -15.55 16.07
CA LYS A 39 -23.03 -14.27 15.42
C LYS A 39 -24.20 -13.77 14.56
N ILE A 40 -24.44 -12.46 14.58
CA ILE A 40 -25.36 -11.76 13.66
C ILE A 40 -24.64 -10.64 12.92
N LEU A 41 -25.14 -10.31 11.74
CA LEU A 41 -24.78 -9.17 10.92
C LEU A 41 -25.85 -8.10 11.09
N VAL A 42 -25.46 -6.91 11.52
CA VAL A 42 -26.36 -5.74 11.61
C VAL A 42 -25.97 -4.73 10.54
N SER A 43 -26.86 -4.45 9.60
CA SER A 43 -26.71 -3.50 8.49
C SER A 43 -27.67 -2.32 8.59
N GLY A 44 -27.43 -1.25 7.82
CA GLY A 44 -28.25 -0.04 7.84
C GLY A 44 -27.82 0.99 8.89
N LEU A 45 -26.58 0.90 9.37
CA LEU A 45 -26.03 1.87 10.33
C LEU A 45 -25.78 3.24 9.66
N PRO A 46 -25.87 4.35 10.40
CA PRO A 46 -25.60 5.69 9.89
C PRO A 46 -24.21 5.81 9.24
N LYS A 47 -24.02 6.77 8.33
CA LYS A 47 -22.72 7.00 7.67
C LYS A 47 -21.58 7.33 8.66
N TYR A 48 -21.91 7.86 9.84
CA TYR A 48 -20.96 8.16 10.91
C TYR A 48 -21.52 7.70 12.26
N PHE A 49 -20.90 6.68 12.88
CA PHE A 49 -21.27 6.18 14.21
C PHE A 49 -20.05 5.68 14.99
N GLY A 50 -20.10 5.80 16.31
CA GLY A 50 -19.06 5.29 17.21
C GLY A 50 -19.44 3.93 17.80
N ILE A 51 -18.49 2.99 17.89
CA ILE A 51 -18.71 1.64 18.46
C ILE A 51 -19.19 1.73 19.91
N LYS A 52 -18.72 2.71 20.70
CA LYS A 52 -19.22 2.96 22.06
C LYS A 52 -20.71 3.31 22.08
N GLN A 53 -21.20 4.07 21.10
CA GLN A 53 -22.62 4.42 20.98
C GLN A 53 -23.47 3.19 20.64
N VAL A 54 -22.96 2.31 19.78
CA VAL A 54 -23.63 1.05 19.42
C VAL A 54 -23.63 0.07 20.60
N LYS A 55 -22.51 -0.08 21.32
CA LYS A 55 -22.46 -0.88 22.54
C LYS A 55 -23.46 -0.39 23.59
N LYS A 56 -23.55 0.92 23.79
CA LYS A 56 -24.52 1.55 24.69
C LYS A 56 -25.96 1.32 24.22
N LEU A 57 -26.23 1.44 22.92
CA LEU A 57 -27.54 1.13 22.36
C LEU A 57 -27.92 -0.33 22.62
N PHE A 58 -27.06 -1.28 22.27
CA PHE A 58 -27.40 -2.70 22.36
C PHE A 58 -27.42 -3.18 23.81
N ASN A 59 -26.42 -2.87 24.62
CA ASN A 59 -26.31 -3.44 25.97
C ASN A 59 -27.06 -2.61 27.02
N GLU A 60 -26.96 -1.28 27.01
CA GLU A 60 -27.58 -0.43 28.05
C GLU A 60 -29.03 -0.07 27.73
N LYS A 61 -29.38 0.18 26.46
CA LYS A 61 -30.75 0.58 26.09
C LYS A 61 -31.64 -0.59 25.68
N LEU A 62 -31.11 -1.55 24.93
CA LEU A 62 -31.88 -2.70 24.43
C LEU A 62 -31.69 -3.97 25.29
N GLY A 63 -30.85 -3.90 26.35
CA GLY A 63 -30.63 -5.02 27.27
C GLY A 63 -29.97 -6.25 26.64
N LEU A 64 -29.36 -6.11 25.47
CA LEU A 64 -28.74 -7.21 24.74
C LEU A 64 -27.38 -7.52 25.37
N GLN A 65 -27.18 -8.73 25.88
CA GLN A 65 -25.92 -9.14 26.50
C GLN A 65 -24.86 -9.49 25.43
N THR A 66 -24.46 -8.51 24.61
CA THR A 66 -23.52 -8.73 23.51
C THR A 66 -22.10 -8.98 24.04
N CYS A 67 -21.42 -9.99 23.48
CA CYS A 67 -20.05 -10.37 23.86
C CYS A 67 -19.01 -9.53 23.14
N LYS A 68 -19.18 -9.37 21.82
CA LYS A 68 -18.21 -8.72 20.95
C LYS A 68 -18.93 -8.06 19.80
N ILE A 69 -18.50 -6.84 19.47
CA ILE A 69 -19.00 -6.07 18.32
C ILE A 69 -17.78 -5.73 17.47
N LYS A 70 -17.73 -6.22 16.23
CA LYS A 70 -16.61 -6.01 15.29
C LYS A 70 -17.09 -5.23 14.06
N PRO A 71 -16.56 -4.02 13.79
CA PRO A 71 -16.66 -3.40 12.47
C PRO A 71 -15.61 -3.99 11.53
N LEU A 72 -15.92 -4.15 10.24
CA LEU A 72 -14.94 -4.60 9.25
C LEU A 72 -14.12 -3.44 8.68
N ASN A 73 -14.69 -2.21 8.66
CA ASN A 73 -14.02 -0.98 8.24
C ASN A 73 -14.87 0.25 8.65
N ASN A 74 -14.26 1.39 9.01
CA ASN A 74 -14.98 2.60 9.46
C ASN A 74 -15.84 3.29 8.38
N LYS A 75 -15.86 2.75 7.15
CA LYS A 75 -16.62 3.27 5.98
C LYS A 75 -17.83 2.39 5.60
N LEU A 76 -18.08 1.28 6.29
CA LEU A 76 -19.16 0.34 5.95
C LEU A 76 -20.37 0.51 6.89
N ASN A 77 -21.58 0.50 6.33
CA ASN A 77 -22.84 0.69 7.07
C ASN A 77 -23.34 -0.60 7.78
N TRP A 78 -22.43 -1.48 8.18
CA TRP A 78 -22.77 -2.76 8.82
C TRP A 78 -21.68 -3.26 9.78
N ILE A 79 -22.06 -4.08 10.77
CA ILE A 79 -21.20 -4.63 11.84
C ILE A 79 -21.58 -6.08 12.17
N PHE A 80 -20.64 -6.81 12.78
CA PHE A 80 -20.95 -8.10 13.40
C PHE A 80 -21.13 -7.96 14.90
N VAL A 81 -22.13 -8.66 15.44
CA VAL A 81 -22.44 -8.73 16.87
C VAL A 81 -22.49 -10.20 17.29
N ASN A 82 -21.81 -10.53 18.39
CA ASN A 82 -21.65 -11.90 18.87
C ASN A 82 -22.35 -12.07 20.23
N PHE A 83 -22.95 -13.22 20.47
CA PHE A 83 -23.70 -13.56 21.68
C PHE A 83 -23.11 -14.81 22.37
N ARG A 84 -23.49 -15.05 23.64
CA ARG A 84 -23.00 -16.22 24.41
C ARG A 84 -23.71 -17.51 24.07
N ASN A 85 -24.99 -17.43 23.74
CA ASN A 85 -25.86 -18.56 23.49
C ASN A 85 -26.87 -18.22 22.37
N GLU A 86 -27.59 -19.25 21.91
CA GLU A 86 -28.59 -19.11 20.85
C GLU A 86 -29.75 -18.20 21.27
N GLU A 87 -30.23 -18.30 22.51
CA GLU A 87 -31.34 -17.50 23.03
C GLU A 87 -31.06 -16.00 22.97
N ALA A 88 -29.86 -15.57 23.40
CA ALA A 88 -29.45 -14.17 23.32
C ALA A 88 -29.25 -13.71 21.86
N ARG A 89 -28.85 -14.62 20.96
CA ARG A 89 -28.75 -14.33 19.51
C ARG A 89 -30.12 -14.10 18.90
N GLU A 90 -31.11 -14.93 19.21
CA GLU A 90 -32.46 -14.78 18.69
C GLU A 90 -33.17 -13.56 19.25
N HIS A 91 -32.97 -13.27 20.54
CA HIS A 91 -33.43 -12.03 21.15
C HIS A 91 -32.79 -10.82 20.45
N GLY A 92 -31.47 -10.81 20.25
CA GLY A 92 -30.77 -9.76 19.52
C GLY A 92 -31.26 -9.59 18.07
N LEU A 93 -31.58 -10.68 17.37
CA LEU A 93 -32.12 -10.63 16.01
C LEU A 93 -33.50 -9.96 15.98
N LYS A 94 -34.42 -10.36 16.86
CA LYS A 94 -35.77 -9.80 16.96
C LYS A 94 -35.78 -8.34 17.40
N THR A 95 -34.90 -7.95 18.32
CA THR A 95 -34.87 -6.59 18.87
C THR A 95 -34.22 -5.58 17.91
N ILE A 96 -33.22 -6.00 17.13
CA ILE A 96 -32.46 -5.08 16.26
C ILE A 96 -33.09 -4.95 14.86
N ASP A 97 -33.68 -6.02 14.32
CA ASP A 97 -34.24 -6.01 12.96
C ASP A 97 -35.46 -5.08 12.87
N GLY A 98 -35.40 -4.10 11.96
CA GLY A 98 -36.45 -3.10 11.76
C GLY A 98 -36.37 -1.87 12.67
N MET A 99 -35.41 -1.81 13.61
CA MET A 99 -35.26 -0.67 14.52
C MET A 99 -34.76 0.59 13.80
N VAL A 100 -35.39 1.74 14.05
CA VAL A 100 -34.90 3.04 13.55
C VAL A 100 -33.93 3.66 14.55
N TRP A 101 -32.71 3.95 14.11
CA TRP A 101 -31.69 4.63 14.91
C TRP A 101 -31.01 5.74 14.10
N LYS A 102 -31.10 6.99 14.57
CA LYS A 102 -30.57 8.20 13.90
C LYS A 102 -31.04 8.32 12.43
N ASN A 103 -32.34 8.17 12.18
CA ASN A 103 -32.95 8.22 10.84
C ASN A 103 -32.44 7.14 9.87
N CYS A 104 -31.85 6.05 10.37
CA CYS A 104 -31.47 4.89 9.59
C CYS A 104 -32.16 3.65 10.14
N GLN A 105 -32.71 2.82 9.26
CA GLN A 105 -33.37 1.58 9.63
C GLN A 105 -32.33 0.46 9.69
N LEU A 106 -32.20 -0.15 10.87
CA LEU A 106 -31.29 -1.27 11.10
C LEU A 106 -31.92 -2.58 10.65
N THR A 107 -31.09 -3.47 10.12
CA THR A 107 -31.47 -4.81 9.67
C THR A 107 -30.52 -5.82 10.29
N ALA A 108 -31.03 -6.90 10.88
CA ALA A 108 -30.23 -7.91 11.56
C ALA A 108 -30.44 -9.29 10.93
N LYS A 109 -29.35 -9.96 10.55
CA LYS A 109 -29.37 -11.30 9.92
C LYS A 109 -28.42 -12.25 10.63
N LYS A 110 -28.73 -13.55 10.72
CA LYS A 110 -27.78 -14.56 11.21
C LYS A 110 -26.55 -14.55 10.30
N ALA A 111 -25.35 -14.49 10.88
CA ALA A 111 -24.11 -14.44 10.13
C ALA A 111 -23.40 -15.81 10.17
N LYS A 112 -22.78 -16.19 9.05
CA LYS A 112 -21.94 -17.40 9.02
C LYS A 112 -20.69 -17.19 9.88
N ALA A 113 -20.27 -18.24 10.57
CA ALA A 113 -18.98 -18.27 11.25
C ALA A 113 -17.86 -18.05 10.22
N ALA A 114 -16.76 -17.42 10.63
CA ALA A 114 -15.60 -17.29 9.76
C ALA A 114 -14.82 -18.63 9.73
N PRO A 115 -14.29 -19.06 8.58
CA PRO A 115 -13.37 -20.20 8.55
C PRO A 115 -12.09 -19.87 9.32
N ASP A 116 -11.46 -20.87 9.95
CA ASP A 116 -10.15 -20.74 10.59
C ASP A 116 -9.13 -20.22 9.56
N PRO A 117 -8.46 -19.08 9.83
CA PRO A 117 -7.53 -18.47 8.87
C PRO A 117 -6.34 -19.36 8.48
N PHE A 118 -5.89 -20.23 9.40
CA PHE A 118 -4.77 -21.14 9.18
C PHE A 118 -5.18 -22.27 8.24
N ILE A 119 -6.26 -23.00 8.57
CA ILE A 119 -6.75 -24.13 7.75
C ILE A 119 -7.15 -23.62 6.36
N LYS A 120 -7.82 -22.46 6.27
CA LYS A 120 -8.19 -21.85 4.99
C LYS A 120 -6.97 -21.57 4.11
N ARG A 121 -5.91 -20.94 4.64
CA ARG A 121 -4.71 -20.65 3.86
C ARG A 121 -3.91 -21.89 3.52
N LYS A 122 -3.89 -22.88 4.40
CA LYS A 122 -3.28 -24.19 4.15
C LYS A 122 -3.97 -24.88 2.96
N LEU A 123 -5.31 -24.96 2.96
CA LEU A 123 -6.07 -25.49 1.82
C LEU A 123 -5.85 -24.69 0.52
N GLU A 124 -5.79 -23.36 0.60
CA GLU A 124 -5.50 -22.50 -0.57
C GLU A 124 -4.07 -22.71 -1.11
N ALA A 125 -3.10 -23.03 -0.24
CA ALA A 125 -1.72 -23.35 -0.62
C ALA A 125 -1.61 -24.78 -1.17
N ASP A 126 -2.29 -25.76 -0.56
CA ASP A 126 -2.34 -27.15 -0.98
C ASP A 126 -3.05 -27.29 -2.34
N GLU A 127 -4.11 -26.53 -2.61
CA GLU A 127 -4.74 -26.44 -3.93
C GLU A 127 -3.79 -25.87 -5.01
N LYS A 128 -2.91 -24.95 -4.64
CA LYS A 128 -1.87 -24.40 -5.55
C LYS A 128 -0.76 -25.42 -5.78
N ASN A 129 -0.33 -26.15 -4.75
CA ASN A 129 0.70 -27.19 -4.87
C ASN A 129 0.17 -28.43 -5.60
N CYS A 130 -1.08 -28.84 -5.40
CA CYS A 130 -1.72 -29.92 -6.17
C CYS A 130 -1.91 -29.59 -7.66
N LYS A 131 -2.01 -28.30 -8.01
CA LYS A 131 -2.00 -27.86 -9.41
C LYS A 131 -0.60 -27.88 -10.03
N LYS A 132 0.46 -27.70 -9.25
CA LYS A 132 1.86 -27.89 -9.68
C LYS A 132 2.23 -29.38 -9.80
N LEU A 133 1.71 -30.24 -8.93
CA LEU A 133 1.98 -31.69 -8.94
C LEU A 133 1.25 -32.46 -10.05
N LYS A 134 0.22 -31.88 -10.71
CA LYS A 134 -0.50 -32.53 -11.83
C LYS A 134 0.09 -32.23 -13.22
N THR A 135 1.18 -31.47 -13.30
CA THR A 135 1.82 -31.14 -14.58
C THR A 135 3.21 -31.76 -14.77
N ASN A 136 3.73 -32.49 -13.79
CA ASN A 136 5.06 -33.07 -13.86
C ASN A 136 4.99 -34.59 -13.64
N ASP A 137 4.67 -35.31 -14.71
CA ASP A 137 5.25 -36.62 -14.98
C ASP A 137 5.80 -36.56 -16.42
N GLU A 138 7.10 -36.87 -16.54
CA GLU A 138 7.94 -37.00 -17.74
C GLU A 138 8.60 -35.72 -18.32
N ASP A 139 9.86 -35.55 -17.88
CA ASP A 139 11.07 -35.04 -18.56
C ASP A 139 11.15 -33.59 -19.09
N ASN A 140 11.71 -32.70 -18.27
CA ASN A 140 13.06 -32.16 -18.53
C ASN A 140 13.57 -31.29 -17.37
N ASP A 141 14.67 -31.74 -16.79
CA ASP A 141 15.55 -30.95 -15.93
C ASP A 141 16.19 -29.81 -16.74
N GLN A 142 15.79 -28.57 -16.47
CA GLN A 142 16.66 -27.40 -16.63
C GLN A 142 16.18 -26.24 -15.74
N GLU A 143 16.93 -26.08 -14.64
CA GLU A 143 17.01 -25.00 -13.65
C GLU A 143 16.14 -23.74 -13.87
N GLN A 144 15.00 -23.70 -13.18
CA GLN A 144 14.37 -22.45 -12.73
C GLN A 144 14.96 -22.06 -11.38
N LYS A 145 15.86 -21.07 -11.35
CA LYS A 145 16.19 -20.32 -10.13
C LYS A 145 15.09 -19.29 -9.86
N GLU A 146 13.99 -19.71 -9.25
CA GLU A 146 13.25 -18.84 -8.33
C GLU A 146 14.17 -18.66 -7.11
N GLU A 147 14.51 -17.43 -6.73
CA GLU A 147 15.26 -17.16 -5.49
C GLU A 147 14.42 -17.65 -4.30
N ILE A 148 14.70 -18.87 -3.85
CA ILE A 148 14.23 -19.41 -2.58
C ILE A 148 14.90 -18.54 -1.50
N ILE A 149 14.12 -17.66 -0.87
CA ILE A 149 14.55 -16.97 0.35
C ILE A 149 14.89 -18.06 1.36
N SER A 150 16.14 -18.11 1.82
CA SER A 150 16.59 -19.08 2.81
C SER A 150 15.74 -18.98 4.10
N VAL A 151 15.46 -20.12 4.74
CA VAL A 151 14.78 -20.20 6.06
C VAL A 151 15.40 -19.22 7.06
N LEU A 152 16.72 -19.02 6.97
CA LEU A 152 17.48 -18.09 7.79
C LEU A 152 17.12 -16.62 7.53
N ASP A 153 16.91 -16.24 6.29
CA ASP A 153 16.56 -14.86 5.94
C ASP A 153 15.10 -14.55 6.28
N GLN A 154 14.23 -15.55 6.22
CA GLN A 154 12.83 -15.41 6.66
C GLN A 154 12.72 -15.18 8.17
N ILE A 155 13.48 -15.92 9.00
CA ILE A 155 13.46 -15.73 10.46
C ILE A 155 14.09 -14.40 10.86
N LYS A 156 15.19 -13.98 10.21
CA LYS A 156 15.76 -12.65 10.41
C LYS A 156 14.76 -11.56 10.03
N SER A 157 14.11 -11.66 8.88
CA SER A 157 13.11 -10.69 8.42
C SER A 157 11.89 -10.61 9.35
N THR A 158 11.56 -11.69 10.06
CA THR A 158 10.45 -11.72 11.03
C THR A 158 10.83 -11.12 12.38
N THR A 159 12.05 -11.39 12.86
CA THR A 159 12.50 -11.03 14.23
C THR A 159 13.26 -9.69 14.27
N ILE A 160 14.13 -9.46 13.30
CA ILE A 160 14.98 -8.28 13.14
C ILE A 160 14.87 -7.74 11.70
N PRO A 161 13.71 -7.16 11.31
CA PRO A 161 13.39 -6.80 9.92
C PRO A 161 14.31 -5.76 9.24
N LEU A 162 15.25 -5.16 9.96
CA LEU A 162 16.25 -4.24 9.41
C LEU A 162 17.67 -4.84 9.41
N TRP A 163 17.80 -6.15 9.55
CA TRP A 163 19.09 -6.86 9.65
C TRP A 163 20.02 -6.65 8.44
N ASP A 164 19.46 -6.37 7.26
CA ASP A 164 20.15 -6.11 6.00
C ASP A 164 20.43 -4.63 5.74
N VAL A 165 19.99 -3.74 6.65
CA VAL A 165 20.15 -2.30 6.55
C VAL A 165 21.33 -1.83 7.41
N PRO A 166 22.28 -1.05 6.89
CA PRO A 166 23.35 -0.45 7.69
C PRO A 166 22.80 0.33 8.90
N TYR A 167 23.43 0.18 10.07
CA TYR A 167 22.87 0.69 11.34
C TYR A 167 22.62 2.21 11.34
N GLU A 168 23.52 3.00 10.76
CA GLU A 168 23.33 4.46 10.60
C GLU A 168 22.06 4.81 9.83
N LYS A 169 21.75 4.04 8.78
CA LYS A 169 20.52 4.19 8.01
C LYS A 169 19.30 3.76 8.81
N GLN A 170 19.41 2.75 9.67
CA GLN A 170 18.34 2.39 10.60
C GLN A 170 17.99 3.55 11.55
N LEU A 171 19.02 4.21 12.11
CA LEU A 171 18.84 5.38 12.99
C LEU A 171 18.17 6.54 12.25
N SER A 172 18.61 6.84 11.03
CA SER A 172 17.99 7.87 10.18
C SER A 172 16.52 7.57 9.89
N MET A 173 16.18 6.31 9.55
CA MET A 173 14.80 5.87 9.31
C MET A 173 13.93 6.03 10.56
N LYS A 174 14.41 5.58 11.73
CA LYS A 174 13.71 5.74 13.01
C LYS A 174 13.51 7.21 13.36
N HIS A 175 14.55 8.03 13.22
CA HIS A 175 14.48 9.47 13.51
C HIS A 175 13.45 10.18 12.61
N SER A 176 13.43 9.85 11.31
CA SER A 176 12.41 10.38 10.38
C SER A 176 10.99 9.94 10.76
N GLU A 177 10.80 8.71 11.23
CA GLU A 177 9.49 8.25 11.73
C GLU A 177 9.06 9.05 12.97
N MET A 178 9.98 9.28 13.91
CA MET A 178 9.70 10.07 15.12
C MET A 178 9.35 11.52 14.78
N ARG A 179 10.05 12.14 13.82
CA ARG A 179 9.72 13.47 13.29
C ARG A 179 8.29 13.53 12.73
N SER A 180 7.89 12.52 11.95
CA SER A 180 6.53 12.43 11.41
C SER A 180 5.47 12.32 12.51
N ILE A 181 5.76 11.55 13.57
CA ILE A 181 4.86 11.39 14.71
C ILE A 181 4.69 12.71 15.49
N ILE A 182 5.77 13.45 15.74
CA ILE A 182 5.70 14.76 16.41
C ILE A 182 4.96 15.79 15.56
N ALA A 183 5.19 15.83 14.24
CA ALA A 183 4.44 16.69 13.34
C ALA A 183 2.93 16.41 13.40
N LYS A 184 2.56 15.11 13.40
CA LYS A 184 1.16 14.67 13.53
C LYS A 184 0.56 15.00 14.90
N LEU A 185 1.34 14.87 15.98
CA LEU A 185 0.92 15.29 17.32
C LEU A 185 0.58 16.78 17.32
N GLY A 186 1.43 17.62 16.73
CA GLY A 186 1.19 19.06 16.61
C GLY A 186 -0.10 19.40 15.86
N GLN A 187 -0.39 18.69 14.77
CA GLN A 187 -1.64 18.85 14.03
C GLN A 187 -2.88 18.43 14.86
N LEU A 188 -2.78 17.33 15.60
CA LEU A 188 -3.88 16.84 16.45
C LEU A 188 -4.14 17.77 17.63
N ILE A 189 -3.10 18.32 18.26
CA ILE A 189 -3.24 19.29 19.35
C ILE A 189 -3.89 20.57 18.81
N ALA A 190 -3.39 21.14 17.71
CA ALA A 190 -3.98 22.34 17.09
C ALA A 190 -5.48 22.16 16.79
N ARG A 191 -5.87 20.97 16.28
CA ARG A 191 -7.27 20.64 15.99
C ARG A 191 -8.15 20.52 17.24
N ASN A 192 -7.60 20.03 18.35
CA ASN A 192 -8.37 19.76 19.58
C ASN A 192 -8.29 20.90 20.59
N ASN A 193 -7.37 21.85 20.42
CA ASN A 193 -7.21 23.03 21.27
C ASN A 193 -6.83 24.25 20.40
N SER A 194 -7.85 24.91 19.83
CA SER A 194 -7.65 26.09 18.98
C SER A 194 -7.01 27.26 19.73
N GLY A 195 -7.14 27.33 21.06
CA GLY A 195 -6.49 28.35 21.88
C GLY A 195 -4.96 28.26 21.92
N LEU A 196 -4.38 27.11 21.53
CA LEU A 196 -2.94 26.93 21.42
C LEU A 196 -2.38 27.25 20.02
N THR A 197 -3.22 27.59 19.03
CA THR A 197 -2.77 27.74 17.63
C THR A 197 -1.62 28.73 17.49
N GLY A 198 -1.70 29.91 18.13
CA GLY A 198 -0.61 30.89 18.10
C GLY A 198 0.67 30.42 18.80
N TRP A 199 0.56 29.68 19.91
CA TRP A 199 1.73 29.06 20.56
C TRP A 199 2.35 27.98 19.66
N ILE A 200 1.53 27.15 19.01
CA ILE A 200 1.98 26.10 18.09
C ILE A 200 2.67 26.69 16.86
N GLU A 201 2.15 27.77 16.29
CA GLU A 201 2.76 28.46 15.14
C GLU A 201 4.13 29.04 15.51
N LYS A 202 4.26 29.68 16.69
CA LYS A 202 5.55 30.12 17.22
C LYS A 202 6.54 28.95 17.40
N GLN A 203 6.09 27.84 17.98
CA GLN A 203 6.95 26.66 18.14
C GLN A 203 7.35 26.04 16.80
N ARG A 204 6.47 26.04 15.80
CA ARG A 204 6.78 25.54 14.45
C ARG A 204 7.80 26.40 13.73
N ALA A 205 7.77 27.71 13.94
CA ALA A 205 8.77 28.60 13.36
C ALA A 205 10.18 28.32 13.93
N VAL A 206 10.29 28.01 15.22
CA VAL A 206 11.58 27.75 15.89
C VAL A 206 12.07 26.31 15.69
N ASN A 207 11.18 25.33 15.55
CA ASN A 207 11.52 23.90 15.54
C ASN A 207 11.31 23.23 14.15
N ASP A 208 11.65 23.91 13.05
CA ASP A 208 11.55 23.38 11.67
C ASP A 208 10.18 22.74 11.33
N GLY A 209 9.09 23.39 11.71
CA GLY A 209 7.72 22.92 11.47
C GLY A 209 7.17 21.91 12.49
N LEU A 210 7.90 21.61 13.56
CA LEU A 210 7.44 20.75 14.67
C LEU A 210 6.84 21.53 15.83
N ILE A 211 6.03 20.89 16.66
CA ILE A 211 5.41 21.52 17.84
C ILE A 211 6.38 21.65 19.03
N CYS A 212 7.51 20.96 18.98
CA CYS A 212 8.55 20.96 20.01
C CYS A 212 9.91 20.59 19.41
N GLU A 213 11.00 20.85 20.13
CA GLU A 213 12.36 20.49 19.71
C GLU A 213 12.51 18.95 19.68
N LEU A 214 12.92 18.40 18.53
CA LEU A 214 13.26 16.99 18.38
C LEU A 214 14.78 16.82 18.42
N LYS A 215 15.32 16.22 19.48
CA LYS A 215 16.75 15.93 19.60
C LYS A 215 17.17 14.75 18.71
N PRO A 216 18.46 14.63 18.37
CA PRO A 216 19.01 13.47 17.68
C PRO A 216 18.66 12.16 18.38
N ILE A 217 18.53 11.08 17.61
CA ILE A 217 18.28 9.75 18.16
C ILE A 217 19.50 9.27 18.95
N LEU A 218 19.27 8.77 20.16
CA LEU A 218 20.31 8.18 21.01
C LEU A 218 20.33 6.66 20.83
N SER A 219 21.51 6.05 20.89
CA SER A 219 21.69 4.60 20.74
C SER A 219 22.83 4.09 21.62
N ALA A 220 22.75 2.83 22.03
CA ALA A 220 23.87 2.15 22.70
C ALA A 220 24.97 1.79 21.69
N GLU A 221 26.21 1.69 22.16
CA GLU A 221 27.36 1.26 21.35
C GLU A 221 27.25 -0.21 20.93
N GLU A 222 26.80 -1.07 21.85
CA GLU A 222 26.59 -2.50 21.58
C GLU A 222 25.18 -2.73 21.02
N ILE A 223 25.13 -3.27 19.81
CA ILE A 223 23.90 -3.49 19.03
C ILE A 223 23.61 -4.98 18.82
N ASN A 224 24.52 -5.86 19.22
CA ASN A 224 24.38 -7.31 19.16
C ASN A 224 24.28 -7.89 20.58
N GLY A 225 23.60 -9.01 20.74
CA GLY A 225 23.43 -9.67 22.03
C GLY A 225 22.78 -8.80 23.12
N TYR A 226 22.14 -7.70 22.77
CA TYR A 226 21.63 -6.72 23.72
C TYR A 226 20.41 -7.20 24.51
N ARG A 227 19.68 -8.22 24.00
CA ARG A 227 18.47 -8.72 24.67
C ARG A 227 18.80 -9.47 25.95
N ASN A 228 18.29 -8.96 27.07
CA ASN A 228 18.34 -9.62 28.37
C ASN A 228 17.11 -10.51 28.67
N LYS A 229 16.10 -10.53 27.80
CA LYS A 229 14.93 -11.43 27.86
C LYS A 229 14.50 -11.86 26.45
N CYS A 230 14.31 -13.16 26.25
CA CYS A 230 13.71 -13.75 25.04
C CYS A 230 12.64 -14.78 25.41
N GLU A 231 11.55 -14.81 24.65
CA GLU A 231 10.48 -15.81 24.75
C GLU A 231 10.52 -16.66 23.48
N PHE A 232 10.95 -17.92 23.62
CA PHE A 232 11.08 -18.87 22.51
C PHE A 232 9.90 -19.83 22.48
N THR A 233 9.36 -20.07 21.29
CA THR A 233 8.35 -21.10 21.05
C THR A 233 9.02 -22.46 20.94
N ILE A 234 8.46 -23.47 21.61
CA ILE A 234 8.83 -24.87 21.42
C ILE A 234 7.85 -25.44 20.40
N GLY A 235 8.32 -25.83 19.22
CA GLY A 235 7.47 -26.30 18.14
C GLY A 235 8.21 -27.20 17.18
N LYS A 236 7.72 -27.30 15.94
CA LYS A 236 8.33 -28.11 14.89
C LYS A 236 8.85 -27.25 13.73
N ASN A 237 9.96 -27.64 13.13
CA ASN A 237 10.48 -27.03 11.90
C ASN A 237 9.77 -27.59 10.65
N GLU A 238 10.20 -27.20 9.44
CA GLU A 238 9.62 -27.68 8.17
C GLU A 238 9.77 -29.20 8.00
N ASP A 239 10.86 -29.78 8.53
CA ASP A 239 11.16 -31.21 8.53
C ASP A 239 10.45 -31.99 9.64
N ASN A 240 9.50 -31.35 10.36
CA ASN A 240 8.72 -31.92 11.46
C ASN A 240 9.57 -32.35 12.70
N GLU A 241 10.81 -31.86 12.81
CA GLU A 241 11.66 -32.02 13.98
C GLU A 241 11.36 -30.99 15.06
N ILE A 242 11.49 -31.37 16.33
CA ILE A 242 11.32 -30.45 17.45
C ILE A 242 12.44 -29.41 17.45
N LEU A 243 12.06 -28.13 17.42
CA LEU A 243 12.95 -26.98 17.45
C LEU A 243 12.45 -25.92 18.43
N ILE A 244 13.38 -25.27 19.12
CA ILE A 244 13.09 -24.14 20.00
C ILE A 244 13.60 -22.85 19.34
N GLY A 245 12.68 -21.92 19.09
CA GLY A 245 13.05 -20.67 18.43
C GLY A 245 11.89 -19.72 18.22
N PHE A 246 11.86 -19.02 17.09
CA PHE A 246 10.76 -18.11 16.75
C PHE A 246 9.91 -18.68 15.63
N ARG A 247 8.61 -18.37 15.66
CA ARG A 247 7.71 -18.72 14.57
C ARG A 247 8.13 -17.99 13.29
N MET A 248 8.19 -18.73 12.18
CA MET A 248 8.58 -18.18 10.87
C MET A 248 7.50 -17.30 10.23
N SER A 249 6.25 -17.42 10.70
CA SER A 249 5.14 -16.58 10.25
C SER A 249 4.05 -16.47 11.32
N SER A 250 3.10 -15.57 11.12
CA SER A 250 1.92 -15.48 11.99
C SER A 250 0.98 -16.67 11.75
N TYR A 251 0.24 -17.10 12.79
CA TYR A 251 -0.79 -18.15 12.64
C TYR A 251 -1.83 -17.81 11.54
N ALA A 252 -2.21 -16.53 11.43
CA ALA A 252 -3.11 -16.03 10.39
C ALA A 252 -2.51 -16.10 8.97
N ALA A 253 -1.19 -16.27 8.85
CA ALA A 253 -0.50 -16.48 7.60
C ALA A 253 -0.46 -17.94 7.15
N GLY A 254 -0.88 -18.89 8.00
CA GLY A 254 -1.01 -20.30 7.66
C GLY A 254 0.19 -21.18 8.04
N SER A 255 1.12 -20.72 8.89
CA SER A 255 2.23 -21.55 9.36
C SER A 255 2.40 -21.49 10.89
N THR A 256 2.70 -22.67 11.46
CA THR A 256 3.07 -22.90 12.87
C THR A 256 4.57 -23.22 13.02
N THR A 257 5.30 -23.21 11.91
CA THR A 257 6.71 -23.57 11.80
C THR A 257 7.59 -22.68 12.67
N VAL A 258 8.51 -23.31 13.39
CA VAL A 258 9.53 -22.65 14.21
C VAL A 258 10.88 -22.72 13.49
N GLY A 259 11.60 -21.60 13.43
CA GLY A 259 12.93 -21.50 12.85
C GLY A 259 14.03 -21.33 13.90
N PRO A 260 15.31 -21.56 13.52
CA PRO A 260 16.45 -21.61 14.43
C PRO A 260 16.91 -20.22 14.90
N ILE A 261 17.64 -20.18 16.03
CA ILE A 261 18.05 -18.92 16.67
C ILE A 261 19.55 -18.58 16.52
N ASP A 262 20.37 -19.50 16.01
CA ASP A 262 21.83 -19.37 16.04
C ASP A 262 22.33 -18.12 15.30
N HIS A 263 21.69 -17.78 14.17
CA HIS A 263 22.06 -16.64 13.32
C HIS A 263 21.42 -15.30 13.74
N LEU A 264 20.69 -15.26 14.87
CA LEU A 264 20.05 -14.04 15.35
C LEU A 264 21.02 -13.23 16.20
N CYS A 265 21.50 -12.11 15.64
CA CYS A 265 22.54 -11.27 16.23
C CYS A 265 22.11 -10.59 17.55
N HIS A 266 20.83 -10.29 17.72
CA HIS A 266 20.29 -9.60 18.89
C HIS A 266 20.20 -10.47 20.16
N ILE A 267 20.46 -11.79 20.04
CA ILE A 267 20.35 -12.77 21.12
C ILE A 267 21.74 -13.09 21.65
N PRO A 268 22.01 -12.94 22.97
CA PRO A 268 23.30 -13.28 23.54
C PRO A 268 23.60 -14.79 23.45
N GLU A 269 24.87 -15.14 23.28
CA GLU A 269 25.32 -16.52 23.07
C GLU A 269 24.91 -17.47 24.22
N ARG A 270 25.01 -17.01 25.47
CA ARG A 270 24.54 -17.77 26.65
C ARG A 270 23.08 -18.20 26.58
N MET A 271 22.20 -17.38 25.99
CA MET A 271 20.79 -17.76 25.82
C MET A 271 20.65 -18.83 24.75
N LYS A 272 21.45 -18.75 23.67
CA LYS A 272 21.47 -19.75 22.60
C LYS A 272 21.96 -21.10 23.14
N ILE A 273 23.01 -21.12 23.96
CA ILE A 273 23.50 -22.31 24.64
C ILE A 273 22.39 -22.93 25.51
N ALA A 274 21.75 -22.13 26.37
CA ALA A 274 20.67 -22.62 27.23
C ALA A 274 19.49 -23.21 26.44
N VAL A 275 19.10 -22.58 25.33
CA VAL A 275 18.05 -23.09 24.45
C VAL A 275 18.48 -24.37 23.73
N ARG A 276 19.71 -24.45 23.22
CA ARG A 276 20.24 -25.63 22.52
C ARG A 276 20.28 -26.85 23.43
N VAL A 277 20.75 -26.67 24.65
CA VAL A 277 20.83 -27.74 25.65
C VAL A 277 19.43 -28.16 26.10
N PHE A 278 18.52 -27.23 26.33
CA PHE A 278 17.13 -27.57 26.65
C PHE A 278 16.39 -28.24 25.48
N GLN A 279 16.67 -27.86 24.23
CA GLN A 279 16.12 -28.52 23.05
C GLN A 279 16.52 -30.00 22.98
N LYS A 280 17.76 -30.33 23.35
CA LYS A 280 18.21 -31.73 23.47
C LYS A 280 17.36 -32.50 24.48
N PHE A 281 17.14 -31.93 25.66
CA PHE A 281 16.28 -32.52 26.69
C PHE A 281 14.84 -32.74 26.21
N VAL A 282 14.24 -31.75 25.53
CA VAL A 282 12.87 -31.88 24.99
C VAL A 282 12.77 -33.00 23.96
N ARG A 283 13.79 -33.18 23.11
CA ARG A 283 13.84 -34.29 22.13
C ARG A 283 13.96 -35.66 22.80
N GLU A 284 14.73 -35.75 23.88
CA GLU A 284 14.92 -36.98 24.66
C GLU A 284 13.70 -37.32 25.53
N SER A 285 12.89 -36.33 25.92
CA SER A 285 11.75 -36.54 26.82
C SER A 285 10.57 -37.28 26.18
N GLN A 286 10.54 -37.43 24.85
CA GLN A 286 9.46 -38.04 24.06
C GLN A 286 8.06 -37.44 24.30
N LEU A 287 7.97 -36.24 24.86
CA LEU A 287 6.71 -35.53 25.09
C LEU A 287 6.40 -34.63 23.91
N ASP A 288 5.14 -34.59 23.48
CA ASP A 288 4.73 -33.76 22.37
C ASP A 288 4.83 -32.27 22.66
N VAL A 289 5.19 -31.50 21.63
CA VAL A 289 5.14 -30.04 21.63
C VAL A 289 3.70 -29.57 21.42
N TYR A 290 3.36 -28.43 22.02
CA TYR A 290 2.03 -27.88 21.97
C TYR A 290 1.70 -27.36 20.55
N ASP A 291 0.67 -27.93 19.94
CA ASP A 291 0.17 -27.50 18.65
C ASP A 291 -1.03 -26.56 18.83
N PRO A 292 -0.92 -25.28 18.41
CA PRO A 292 -2.00 -24.31 18.58
C PRO A 292 -3.24 -24.59 17.72
N VAL A 293 -3.17 -25.51 16.74
CA VAL A 293 -4.29 -25.86 15.86
C VAL A 293 -5.26 -26.81 16.57
N ASN A 294 -4.74 -27.88 17.17
CA ASN A 294 -5.52 -28.92 17.82
C ASN A 294 -5.54 -28.80 19.36
N HIS A 295 -4.77 -27.87 19.94
CA HIS A 295 -4.61 -27.66 21.39
C HIS A 295 -4.07 -28.88 22.16
N LYS A 296 -3.38 -29.79 21.47
CA LYS A 296 -2.71 -30.96 22.07
C LYS A 296 -1.22 -30.68 22.28
N GLY A 297 -0.57 -31.49 23.11
CA GLY A 297 0.86 -31.40 23.42
C GLY A 297 1.16 -30.65 24.72
N PHE A 298 2.35 -30.89 25.25
CA PHE A 298 2.78 -30.50 26.59
C PHE A 298 3.72 -29.28 26.58
N TRP A 299 4.79 -29.32 25.78
CA TRP A 299 5.80 -28.25 25.76
C TRP A 299 5.34 -27.04 24.93
N SER A 300 5.25 -25.85 25.53
CA SER A 300 4.71 -24.67 24.84
C SER A 300 5.78 -23.65 24.47
N GLN A 301 6.51 -23.16 25.47
CA GLN A 301 7.47 -22.08 25.30
C GLN A 301 8.54 -22.13 26.38
N ILE A 302 9.67 -21.47 26.15
CA ILE A 302 10.68 -21.21 27.17
C ILE A 302 11.03 -19.72 27.16
N THR A 303 10.92 -19.08 28.33
CA THR A 303 11.42 -17.72 28.53
C THR A 303 12.80 -17.79 29.14
N VAL A 304 13.76 -17.11 28.53
CA VAL A 304 15.13 -17.01 29.01
C VAL A 304 15.41 -15.56 29.36
N ARG A 305 15.83 -15.31 30.60
CA ARG A 305 16.36 -14.00 31.02
C ARG A 305 17.81 -14.14 31.40
N ALA A 306 18.62 -13.16 31.04
CA ALA A 306 20.05 -13.22 31.28
C ALA A 306 20.57 -11.82 31.60
N THR A 307 21.41 -11.66 32.63
CA THR A 307 21.84 -10.34 33.14
C THR A 307 23.34 -10.09 32.97
N ARG A 308 23.83 -8.85 32.97
CA ARG A 308 25.27 -8.56 32.82
C ARG A 308 26.12 -9.09 33.98
N LEU A 309 25.49 -9.41 35.12
CA LEU A 309 26.13 -10.08 36.26
C LEU A 309 26.31 -11.59 36.07
N GLY A 310 25.95 -12.14 34.91
CA GLY A 310 26.09 -13.55 34.60
C GLY A 310 24.92 -14.42 35.08
N HIS A 311 23.90 -13.86 35.74
CA HIS A 311 22.72 -14.64 36.15
C HIS A 311 21.87 -15.02 34.93
N LEU A 312 21.33 -16.24 34.94
CA LEU A 312 20.49 -16.81 33.89
C LEU A 312 19.25 -17.48 34.49
N MET A 313 18.07 -16.98 34.12
CA MET A 313 16.78 -17.52 34.53
C MET A 313 16.06 -18.20 33.37
N LEU A 314 15.60 -19.42 33.58
CA LEU A 314 14.73 -20.15 32.65
C LEU A 314 13.33 -20.29 33.24
N ILE A 315 12.31 -20.00 32.44
CA ILE A 315 10.90 -20.22 32.78
C ILE A 315 10.28 -21.08 31.68
N ILE A 316 10.02 -22.34 32.02
CA ILE A 316 9.54 -23.35 31.07
C ILE A 316 8.01 -23.38 31.08
N GLY A 317 7.37 -23.04 29.97
CA GLY A 317 5.92 -23.05 29.82
C GLY A 317 5.40 -24.41 29.35
N THR A 318 4.47 -24.98 30.11
CA THR A 318 3.91 -26.33 29.87
C THR A 318 2.38 -26.32 29.94
N TYR A 319 1.73 -27.32 29.33
CA TYR A 319 0.29 -27.61 29.47
C TYR A 319 0.10 -28.93 30.26
N PRO A 320 -0.03 -28.87 31.59
CA PRO A 320 -0.03 -30.05 32.44
C PRO A 320 -1.24 -30.96 32.21
N LYS A 321 -2.37 -30.39 31.79
CA LYS A 321 -3.59 -31.13 31.43
C LYS A 321 -3.40 -32.06 30.23
N ASN A 322 -2.37 -31.81 29.42
CA ASN A 322 -2.05 -32.58 28.23
C ASN A 322 -0.90 -33.58 28.50
N LEU A 323 -0.50 -33.77 29.75
CA LEU A 323 0.50 -34.76 30.12
C LEU A 323 -0.09 -36.17 30.01
N PRO A 324 0.60 -37.16 29.42
CA PRO A 324 0.15 -38.54 29.38
C PRO A 324 -0.10 -39.10 30.80
N VAL A 325 -1.15 -39.93 30.95
CA VAL A 325 -1.59 -40.47 32.26
C VAL A 325 -0.48 -41.26 32.96
N ASP A 326 0.43 -41.87 32.20
CA ASP A 326 1.50 -42.73 32.70
C ASP A 326 2.73 -41.96 33.23
N ILE A 327 2.78 -40.64 33.07
CA ILE A 327 3.90 -39.80 33.48
C ILE A 327 3.46 -38.88 34.61
N SER A 328 4.07 -39.04 35.79
CA SER A 328 3.88 -38.11 36.90
C SER A 328 4.53 -36.75 36.59
N PHE A 329 3.79 -35.68 36.83
CA PHE A 329 4.31 -34.32 36.68
C PHE A 329 5.49 -34.05 37.62
N ASP A 330 5.47 -34.59 38.84
CA ASP A 330 6.55 -34.41 39.82
C ASP A 330 7.84 -35.14 39.39
N ASP A 331 7.72 -36.32 38.76
CA ASP A 331 8.88 -37.05 38.21
C ASP A 331 9.53 -36.29 37.05
N LEU A 332 8.71 -35.67 36.20
CA LEU A 332 9.21 -34.83 35.12
C LEU A 332 9.93 -33.60 35.66
N VAL A 333 9.39 -32.96 36.70
CA VAL A 333 10.04 -31.84 37.39
C VAL A 333 11.39 -32.27 37.97
N ALA A 334 11.46 -33.43 38.62
CA ALA A 334 12.71 -33.97 39.15
C ALA A 334 13.75 -34.23 38.04
N LYS A 335 13.34 -34.76 36.89
CA LYS A 335 14.21 -34.94 35.71
C LYS A 335 14.75 -33.62 35.17
N ILE A 336 13.90 -32.58 35.10
CA ILE A 336 14.31 -31.25 34.64
C ILE A 336 15.36 -30.65 35.59
N ILE A 337 15.14 -30.75 36.91
CA ILE A 337 16.09 -30.25 37.92
C ILE A 337 17.44 -30.96 37.77
N ASN A 338 17.43 -32.30 37.76
CA ASN A 338 18.64 -33.10 37.63
C ASN A 338 19.41 -32.80 36.33
N PHE A 339 18.70 -32.62 35.21
CA PHE A 339 19.30 -32.27 33.93
C PHE A 339 20.13 -30.98 33.98
N PHE A 340 19.63 -29.93 34.65
CA PHE A 340 20.33 -28.64 34.75
C PHE A 340 21.38 -28.58 35.87
N GLU A 341 21.26 -29.39 36.92
CA GLU A 341 22.22 -29.41 38.05
C GLU A 341 23.41 -30.34 37.82
N GLU A 342 23.16 -31.57 37.35
CA GLU A 342 24.17 -32.63 37.24
C GLU A 342 24.40 -33.13 35.81
N GLY A 343 23.39 -33.01 34.93
CA GLY A 343 23.44 -33.49 33.56
C GLY A 343 24.06 -32.52 32.54
N ASP A 344 23.78 -32.78 31.26
CA ASP A 344 24.24 -31.96 30.13
C ASP A 344 23.77 -30.49 30.21
N GLY A 345 22.66 -30.24 30.91
CA GLY A 345 22.11 -28.92 31.24
C GLY A 345 23.06 -28.00 31.99
N LYS A 346 24.06 -28.54 32.69
CA LYS A 346 25.02 -27.78 33.48
C LYS A 346 25.86 -26.81 32.65
N GLU A 347 26.08 -27.12 31.36
CA GLU A 347 26.78 -26.22 30.42
C GLU A 347 26.11 -24.85 30.34
N ALA A 348 24.78 -24.77 30.48
CA ALA A 348 24.04 -23.53 30.40
C ALA A 348 24.20 -22.63 31.63
N GLN A 349 24.75 -23.13 32.75
CA GLN A 349 24.96 -22.38 34.00
C GLN A 349 23.69 -21.64 34.48
N VAL A 350 22.56 -22.34 34.49
CA VAL A 350 21.27 -21.79 34.92
C VAL A 350 21.31 -21.46 36.41
N THR A 351 21.12 -20.19 36.76
CA THR A 351 21.13 -19.75 38.16
C THR A 351 19.75 -19.75 38.79
N SER A 352 18.68 -19.76 37.98
CA SER A 352 17.29 -19.68 38.45
C SER A 352 16.36 -20.43 37.50
N LEU A 353 15.60 -21.41 38.01
CA LEU A 353 14.80 -22.30 37.19
C LEU A 353 13.35 -22.33 37.65
N TYR A 354 12.43 -22.13 36.71
CA TYR A 354 10.99 -22.07 36.93
C TYR A 354 10.22 -22.89 35.89
N ILE A 355 9.03 -23.34 36.29
CA ILE A 355 8.03 -23.92 35.40
C ILE A 355 6.72 -23.13 35.51
N GLN A 356 6.11 -22.85 34.36
CA GLN A 356 4.84 -22.15 34.25
C GLN A 356 3.77 -23.09 33.69
N MET A 357 2.65 -23.16 34.41
CA MET A 357 1.53 -24.04 34.08
C MET A 357 0.51 -23.25 33.26
N MET A 358 0.26 -23.62 32.01
CA MET A 358 -0.69 -22.94 31.13
C MET A 358 -2.07 -23.63 31.14
N GLY A 359 -3.17 -22.87 31.00
CA GLY A 359 -4.53 -23.43 30.88
C GLY A 359 -5.32 -23.63 32.20
N GLY A 360 -4.97 -22.90 33.26
CA GLY A 360 -5.72 -22.86 34.52
C GLY A 360 -7.02 -22.04 34.42
N SER A 361 -8.08 -22.51 35.08
CA SER A 361 -9.35 -21.82 35.24
C SER A 361 -9.33 -21.00 36.53
N ASP A 362 -9.10 -19.69 36.45
CA ASP A 362 -9.32 -18.81 37.60
C ASP A 362 -10.76 -18.30 37.58
N SER A 363 -11.55 -18.93 38.44
CA SER A 363 -12.85 -18.46 38.92
C SER A 363 -12.67 -17.21 39.78
N ASP A 364 -12.52 -16.03 39.18
CA ASP A 364 -12.97 -14.82 39.84
C ASP A 364 -13.43 -13.75 38.84
N GLY A 365 -14.68 -13.29 39.04
CA GLY A 365 -15.40 -12.44 38.12
C GLY A 365 -14.86 -11.01 38.10
N GLY A 366 -14.21 -10.61 37.02
CA GLY A 366 -13.90 -9.20 36.78
C GLY A 366 -13.25 -8.97 35.42
N ASN A 367 -13.67 -7.92 34.72
CA ASN A 367 -13.06 -7.42 33.48
C ASN A 367 -11.56 -7.06 33.68
N ARG A 368 -10.67 -8.05 33.72
CA ARG A 368 -9.24 -7.89 33.48
C ARG A 368 -8.93 -8.37 32.06
N PRO A 369 -8.06 -7.68 31.30
CA PRO A 369 -7.61 -8.18 30.02
C PRO A 369 -6.84 -9.48 30.23
N GLN A 370 -7.45 -10.60 29.80
CA GLN A 370 -6.88 -11.96 29.66
C GLN A 370 -5.43 -12.14 30.14
N GLU A 371 -5.25 -12.53 31.40
CA GLU A 371 -4.02 -13.17 31.85
C GLU A 371 -4.02 -14.59 31.25
N ARG A 372 -3.27 -14.79 30.16
CA ARG A 372 -3.04 -16.12 29.53
C ARG A 372 -2.06 -17.00 30.32
N ASN A 373 -1.53 -16.47 31.41
CA ASN A 373 -0.37 -17.00 32.11
C ASN A 373 -0.85 -17.66 33.40
N GLY A 374 -0.77 -18.98 33.51
CA GLY A 374 -1.08 -19.65 34.77
C GLY A 374 0.10 -19.62 35.77
N PRO A 375 -0.03 -20.32 36.91
CA PRO A 375 0.88 -20.18 38.05
C PRO A 375 2.31 -20.57 37.69
N ILE A 376 3.27 -19.86 38.29
CA ILE A 376 4.71 -20.12 38.14
C ILE A 376 5.22 -20.79 39.42
N LYS A 377 5.83 -21.97 39.27
CA LYS A 377 6.45 -22.75 40.35
C LYS A 377 7.97 -22.65 40.22
N HIS A 378 8.64 -22.29 41.31
CA HIS A 378 10.11 -22.34 41.42
C HIS A 378 10.58 -23.78 41.50
N LEU A 379 11.66 -24.11 40.79
CA LEU A 379 12.23 -25.46 40.73
C LEU A 379 13.60 -25.55 41.41
N SER A 380 14.54 -24.68 41.03
CA SER A 380 15.91 -24.69 41.55
C SER A 380 16.59 -23.32 41.42
N GLY A 381 17.69 -23.12 42.14
CA GLY A 381 18.51 -21.92 42.12
C GLY A 381 17.88 -20.74 42.87
N SER A 382 18.26 -19.52 42.49
CA SER A 382 17.76 -18.31 43.14
C SER A 382 16.30 -18.03 42.78
N LEU A 383 15.57 -17.37 43.68
CA LEU A 383 14.18 -16.91 43.43
C LEU A 383 14.09 -15.67 42.52
N HIS A 384 15.23 -15.09 42.16
CA HIS A 384 15.32 -13.85 41.41
C HIS A 384 16.71 -13.74 40.79
N ILE A 385 16.81 -13.02 39.67
CA ILE A 385 18.10 -12.64 39.09
C ILE A 385 18.41 -11.19 39.43
N GLU A 386 19.67 -10.80 39.26
CA GLU A 386 20.13 -9.45 39.54
C GLU A 386 20.76 -8.87 38.28
N GLU A 387 20.46 -7.61 37.98
CA GLU A 387 21.01 -6.88 36.85
C GLU A 387 21.63 -5.56 37.35
N LEU A 388 22.62 -5.06 36.61
CA LEU A 388 23.24 -3.76 36.86
C LEU A 388 22.66 -2.72 35.89
N LEU A 389 22.20 -1.59 36.44
CA LEU A 389 21.72 -0.46 35.65
C LEU A 389 22.11 0.87 36.32
N MET A 390 22.83 1.73 35.60
CA MET A 390 23.35 3.02 36.10
C MET A 390 24.12 2.88 37.43
N GLY A 391 24.85 1.77 37.60
CA GLY A 391 25.60 1.46 38.82
C GLY A 391 24.75 1.00 40.01
N LEU A 392 23.44 0.81 39.83
CA LEU A 392 22.52 0.26 40.82
C LEU A 392 22.21 -1.21 40.50
N LYS A 393 22.01 -2.03 41.54
CA LYS A 393 21.64 -3.44 41.41
C LYS A 393 20.13 -3.60 41.49
N PHE A 394 19.55 -4.26 40.50
CA PHE A 394 18.12 -4.53 40.45
C PHE A 394 17.85 -6.03 40.49
N ARG A 395 17.18 -6.46 41.54
CA ARG A 395 16.51 -7.74 41.64
C ARG A 395 15.31 -7.79 40.69
N ILE A 396 15.22 -8.88 39.94
CA ILE A 396 14.20 -9.13 38.92
C ILE A 396 13.54 -10.49 39.18
N SER A 397 12.25 -10.46 39.56
CA SER A 397 11.42 -11.67 39.65
C SER A 397 10.93 -12.17 38.28
N PRO A 398 10.48 -13.45 38.17
CA PRO A 398 10.11 -14.06 36.89
C PRO A 398 9.04 -13.31 36.07
N GLN A 399 8.02 -12.79 36.75
CA GLN A 399 6.91 -12.06 36.14
C GLN A 399 7.14 -10.55 36.03
N ALA A 400 8.20 -10.04 36.67
CA ALA A 400 8.46 -8.62 36.73
C ALA A 400 8.85 -8.07 35.34
N PHE A 401 8.30 -6.92 34.98
CA PHE A 401 8.76 -6.18 33.81
C PHE A 401 10.14 -5.58 34.09
N PHE A 402 11.02 -5.67 33.10
CA PHE A 402 12.34 -5.05 33.09
C PHE A 402 12.67 -4.71 31.65
N GLN A 403 13.37 -3.61 31.42
CA GLN A 403 13.72 -3.17 30.08
C GLN A 403 14.59 -4.22 29.39
N ILE A 404 14.25 -4.59 28.14
CA ILE A 404 14.88 -5.77 27.50
C ILE A 404 16.30 -5.50 27.01
N ASN A 405 16.72 -4.24 26.97
CA ASN A 405 18.05 -3.78 26.59
C ASN A 405 18.60 -2.93 27.75
N SER A 406 19.45 -3.51 28.58
CA SER A 406 19.97 -2.83 29.78
C SER A 406 20.80 -1.59 29.41
N GLN A 407 21.65 -1.66 28.40
CA GLN A 407 22.48 -0.51 27.98
C GLN A 407 21.65 0.60 27.34
N GLY A 408 20.66 0.24 26.51
CA GLY A 408 19.70 1.21 25.98
C GLY A 408 18.90 1.90 27.10
N ALA A 409 18.49 1.13 28.13
CA ALA A 409 17.75 1.68 29.26
C ALA A 409 18.58 2.67 30.08
N GLU A 410 19.89 2.46 30.25
CA GLU A 410 20.78 3.44 30.89
C GLU A 410 20.76 4.78 30.15
N ILE A 411 20.81 4.75 28.81
CA ILE A 411 20.75 5.95 27.96
C ILE A 411 19.37 6.63 28.07
N LEU A 412 18.30 5.84 28.00
CA LEU A 412 16.93 6.32 28.13
C LEU A 412 16.71 7.03 29.48
N TYR A 413 17.15 6.40 30.57
CA TYR A 413 16.96 6.92 31.92
C TYR A 413 17.82 8.16 32.18
N GLN A 414 19.07 8.16 31.70
CA GLN A 414 19.91 9.35 31.76
C GLN A 414 19.27 10.52 30.99
N ALA A 415 18.78 10.29 29.78
CA ALA A 415 18.09 11.32 28.99
C ALA A 415 16.83 11.84 29.69
N ALA A 416 16.08 10.96 30.38
CA ALA A 416 14.92 11.36 31.18
C ALA A 416 15.34 12.21 32.40
N ILE A 417 16.40 11.84 33.11
CA ILE A 417 16.94 12.62 34.25
C ILE A 417 17.37 14.02 33.77
N ASP A 418 18.11 14.09 32.67
CA ASP A 418 18.62 15.32 32.09
C ASP A 418 17.48 16.26 31.62
N LEU A 419 16.40 15.69 31.08
CA LEU A 419 15.20 16.44 30.68
C LEU A 419 14.37 16.93 31.87
N ALA A 420 14.27 16.13 32.93
CA ALA A 420 13.45 16.47 34.09
C ALA A 420 14.01 17.65 34.85
N GLN A 421 15.34 17.76 34.95
CA GLN A 421 16.04 18.81 35.71
C GLN A 421 15.48 18.93 37.14
N CYS A 422 15.42 17.79 37.84
CA CYS A 422 14.90 17.74 39.20
C CYS A 422 15.75 18.59 40.16
N ASP A 423 15.09 19.34 41.03
CA ASP A 423 15.70 19.96 42.20
C ASP A 423 15.72 18.93 43.35
N LYS A 424 16.93 18.60 43.82
CA LYS A 424 17.19 17.61 44.85
C LYS A 424 16.52 17.93 46.19
N GLU A 425 16.22 19.19 46.49
CA GLU A 425 15.64 19.58 47.78
C GLU A 425 14.11 19.75 47.72
N ASN A 426 13.57 20.16 46.57
CA ASN A 426 12.18 20.59 46.45
C ASN A 426 11.32 19.80 45.44
N THR A 427 11.90 18.87 44.68
CA THR A 427 11.13 18.11 43.67
C THR A 427 10.79 16.71 44.15
N SER A 428 9.50 16.36 44.09
CA SER A 428 9.04 14.96 44.22
C SER A 428 8.84 14.33 42.86
N LEU A 429 9.46 13.17 42.64
CA LEU A 429 9.24 12.39 41.43
C LEU A 429 8.04 11.46 41.64
N LEU A 430 7.12 11.47 40.69
CA LEU A 430 5.99 10.54 40.65
C LEU A 430 6.22 9.54 39.51
N ASP A 431 6.61 8.32 39.84
CA ASP A 431 6.91 7.25 38.88
C ASP A 431 5.66 6.36 38.68
N ILE A 432 4.99 6.50 37.54
CA ILE A 432 3.71 5.86 37.24
C ILE A 432 3.94 4.69 36.31
N CYS A 433 3.45 3.50 36.72
CA CYS A 433 3.81 2.22 36.11
C CYS A 433 5.28 1.88 36.34
N CYS A 434 5.75 2.11 37.57
CA CYS A 434 7.17 2.03 37.94
C CYS A 434 7.78 0.63 37.87
N GLY A 435 7.00 -0.44 37.70
CA GLY A 435 7.49 -1.81 37.65
C GLY A 435 8.29 -2.17 38.91
N THR A 436 9.56 -2.58 38.72
CA THR A 436 10.51 -2.90 39.81
C THR A 436 11.25 -1.68 40.36
N GLY A 437 10.76 -0.48 40.06
CA GLY A 437 11.31 0.81 40.51
C GLY A 437 12.53 1.25 39.73
N THR A 438 12.74 0.77 38.49
CA THR A 438 13.98 1.04 37.74
C THR A 438 14.21 2.51 37.49
N ILE A 439 13.20 3.21 36.96
CA ILE A 439 13.24 4.65 36.69
C ILE A 439 13.37 5.41 38.01
N GLY A 440 12.41 5.23 38.93
CA GLY A 440 12.38 5.94 40.20
C GLY A 440 13.67 5.84 41.00
N LEU A 441 14.26 4.65 41.12
CA LEU A 441 15.50 4.45 41.87
C LEU A 441 16.72 5.12 41.20
N CYS A 442 16.78 5.15 39.86
CA CYS A 442 17.80 5.91 39.14
C CYS A 442 17.66 7.43 39.37
N PHE A 443 16.43 7.93 39.47
CA PHE A 443 16.15 9.33 39.78
C PHE A 443 16.37 9.72 41.25
N ALA A 444 16.37 8.75 42.18
CA ALA A 444 16.37 9.01 43.62
C ALA A 444 17.52 9.91 44.11
N LYS A 445 18.67 9.89 43.43
CA LYS A 445 19.83 10.75 43.76
C LYS A 445 19.65 12.22 43.35
N HIS A 446 18.70 12.49 42.47
CA HIS A 446 18.47 13.78 41.81
C HIS A 446 17.20 14.50 42.30
N CYS A 447 16.35 13.85 43.09
CA CYS A 447 15.12 14.44 43.62
C CYS A 447 15.03 14.30 45.14
N ALA A 448 14.09 15.03 45.74
CA ALA A 448 13.90 15.01 47.19
C ALA A 448 13.29 13.69 47.66
N GLU A 449 12.31 13.18 46.91
CA GLU A 449 11.67 11.89 47.14
C GLU A 449 11.13 11.30 45.83
N VAL A 450 10.89 10.00 45.84
CA VAL A 450 10.29 9.23 44.73
C VAL A 450 9.07 8.50 45.23
N LEU A 451 7.95 8.64 44.51
CA LEU A 451 6.69 7.97 44.79
C LEU A 451 6.31 7.09 43.59
N GLY A 452 6.45 5.78 43.73
CA GLY A 452 6.19 4.82 42.66
C GLY A 452 4.81 4.15 42.77
N ILE A 453 4.10 4.03 41.65
CA ILE A 453 2.79 3.34 41.58
C ILE A 453 2.87 2.21 40.55
N GLU A 454 2.49 1.00 40.94
CA GLU A 454 2.46 -0.18 40.06
C GLU A 454 1.27 -1.08 40.41
N ILE A 455 0.66 -1.70 39.40
CA ILE A 455 -0.49 -2.59 39.58
C ILE A 455 -0.04 -3.99 40.04
N VAL A 456 1.15 -4.43 39.64
CA VAL A 456 1.71 -5.74 39.99
C VAL A 456 2.37 -5.72 41.36
N GLY A 457 1.77 -6.44 42.33
CA GLY A 457 2.25 -6.47 43.72
C GLY A 457 3.67 -7.01 43.88
N ASP A 458 4.07 -8.04 43.12
CA ASP A 458 5.42 -8.61 43.21
C ASP A 458 6.49 -7.67 42.67
N ALA A 459 6.17 -6.85 41.67
CA ALA A 459 7.09 -5.82 41.17
C ALA A 459 7.38 -4.76 42.24
N ILE A 460 6.38 -4.39 43.07
CA ILE A 460 6.60 -3.50 44.21
C ILE A 460 7.41 -4.15 45.33
N LYS A 461 7.27 -5.47 45.56
CA LYS A 461 8.15 -6.17 46.51
C LYS A 461 9.60 -6.08 46.05
N ASP A 462 9.84 -6.32 44.76
CA ASP A 462 11.17 -6.14 44.17
C ASP A 462 11.63 -4.68 44.26
N ALA A 463 10.78 -3.69 43.97
CA ALA A 463 11.13 -2.28 44.06
C ALA A 463 11.57 -1.86 45.47
N LYS A 464 10.87 -2.33 46.50
CA LYS A 464 11.23 -2.09 47.91
C LYS A 464 12.55 -2.76 48.29
N GLU A 465 12.77 -3.99 47.82
CA GLU A 465 14.05 -4.68 48.06
C GLU A 465 15.19 -4.01 47.29
N ASN A 466 14.96 -3.56 46.06
CA ASN A 466 15.93 -2.80 45.25
C ASN A 466 16.32 -1.49 45.93
N ALA A 467 15.36 -0.75 46.49
CA ALA A 467 15.64 0.46 47.26
C ALA A 467 16.57 0.15 48.45
N LYS A 468 16.23 -0.89 49.22
CA LYS A 468 17.02 -1.34 50.37
C LYS A 468 18.43 -1.81 49.97
N GLN A 469 18.55 -2.63 48.92
CA GLN A 469 19.83 -3.16 48.43
C GLN A 469 20.77 -2.07 47.93
N ASN A 470 20.23 -0.99 47.36
CA ASN A 470 21.00 0.15 46.89
C ASN A 470 21.20 1.25 47.94
N ASN A 471 20.74 1.05 49.18
CA ASN A 471 20.78 2.03 50.26
C ASN A 471 20.07 3.35 49.89
N ILE A 472 18.89 3.26 49.27
CA ILE A 472 18.04 4.39 48.89
C ILE A 472 16.84 4.42 49.84
N ASP A 473 16.73 5.49 50.63
CA ASP A 473 15.73 5.66 51.69
C ASP A 473 14.63 6.68 51.33
N ASN A 474 14.84 7.50 50.31
CA ASN A 474 13.90 8.53 49.86
C ASN A 474 12.87 8.05 48.81
N CYS A 475 12.55 6.75 48.80
CA CYS A 475 11.60 6.15 47.84
C CYS A 475 10.45 5.43 48.57
N GLU A 476 9.20 5.67 48.14
CA GLU A 476 8.00 5.00 48.63
C GLU A 476 7.21 4.40 47.47
N PHE A 477 6.78 3.14 47.60
CA PHE A 477 6.14 2.38 46.52
C PHE A 477 4.76 1.84 46.91
N PHE A 478 3.78 2.03 46.02
CA PHE A 478 2.36 1.75 46.25
C PHE A 478 1.80 0.74 45.23
N VAL A 479 1.10 -0.29 45.72
CA VAL A 479 0.45 -1.31 44.89
C VAL A 479 -0.99 -0.90 44.57
N GLY A 480 -1.31 -0.77 43.29
CA GLY A 480 -2.68 -0.59 42.82
C GLY A 480 -2.78 0.15 41.49
N LYS A 481 -4.02 0.39 41.06
CA LYS A 481 -4.28 1.09 39.79
C LYS A 481 -3.93 2.57 39.92
N ALA A 482 -3.25 3.11 38.91
CA ALA A 482 -2.84 4.52 38.86
C ALA A 482 -4.05 5.46 39.04
N GLU A 483 -5.17 5.23 38.34
CA GLU A 483 -6.35 6.08 38.44
C GLU A 483 -7.00 6.11 39.83
N SER A 484 -6.74 5.11 40.67
CA SER A 484 -7.28 5.04 42.03
C SER A 484 -6.32 5.65 43.05
N LEU A 485 -5.01 5.47 42.87
CA LEU A 485 -4.01 5.85 43.87
C LEU A 485 -3.41 7.24 43.67
N LEU A 486 -3.37 7.76 42.43
CA LEU A 486 -2.69 9.02 42.12
C LEU A 486 -3.09 10.16 43.05
N LYS A 487 -4.39 10.33 43.32
CA LYS A 487 -4.86 11.39 44.21
C LYS A 487 -4.31 11.26 45.64
N ALA A 488 -4.30 10.05 46.20
CA ALA A 488 -3.82 9.80 47.56
C ALA A 488 -2.29 9.96 47.65
N VAL A 489 -1.56 9.44 46.65
CA VAL A 489 -0.09 9.54 46.58
C VAL A 489 0.37 10.99 46.40
N ILE A 490 -0.32 11.77 45.56
CA ILE A 490 -0.03 13.20 45.40
C ILE A 490 -0.31 14.00 46.69
N GLN A 491 -1.30 13.61 47.48
CA GLN A 491 -1.61 14.26 48.75
C GLN A 491 -0.61 13.91 49.87
N ARG A 492 0.16 12.82 49.71
CA ARG A 492 1.16 12.37 50.67
C ARG A 492 2.42 13.23 50.67
N THR A 493 2.75 13.86 49.54
CA THR A 493 3.92 14.74 49.43
C THR A 493 3.63 16.16 49.94
N ILE A 494 4.57 16.68 50.73
CA ILE A 494 4.58 18.08 51.18
C ILE A 494 5.32 19.00 50.20
N LYS A 495 6.00 18.45 49.19
CA LYS A 495 6.74 19.23 48.20
C LYS A 495 5.77 19.96 47.28
N GLU A 496 6.18 21.13 46.80
CA GLU A 496 5.34 21.98 45.95
C GLU A 496 5.55 21.70 44.46
N ASN A 497 6.71 21.13 44.08
CA ASN A 497 7.03 20.78 42.70
C ASN A 497 7.00 19.26 42.50
N ILE A 498 6.12 18.77 41.63
CA ILE A 498 6.01 17.36 41.27
C ILE A 498 6.35 17.18 39.78
N ILE A 499 7.26 16.27 39.49
CA ILE A 499 7.54 15.82 38.12
C ILE A 499 7.05 14.38 37.98
N ALA A 500 6.15 14.14 37.03
CA ALA A 500 5.65 12.80 36.78
C ALA A 500 6.41 12.13 35.63
N VAL A 501 6.93 10.92 35.85
CA VAL A 501 7.44 10.05 34.79
C VAL A 501 6.41 8.96 34.53
N VAL A 502 6.09 8.76 33.25
CA VAL A 502 5.06 7.83 32.83
C VAL A 502 5.66 6.88 31.80
N ASP A 503 5.74 5.60 32.14
CA ASP A 503 6.13 4.51 31.22
C ASP A 503 4.99 3.49 31.12
N PRO A 504 3.91 3.81 30.37
CA PRO A 504 2.72 3.00 30.37
C PRO A 504 2.85 1.82 29.38
N PRO A 505 2.06 0.75 29.54
CA PRO A 505 1.97 -0.31 28.55
C PRO A 505 1.46 0.25 27.21
N ARG A 506 1.55 -0.54 26.12
CA ARG A 506 1.11 -0.14 24.76
C ARG A 506 -0.35 0.38 24.67
N ALA A 507 -1.20 0.06 25.65
CA ALA A 507 -2.56 0.59 25.74
C ALA A 507 -2.64 2.07 26.17
N GLY A 508 -1.53 2.64 26.64
CA GLY A 508 -1.45 3.98 27.23
C GLY A 508 -1.97 4.03 28.67
N LEU A 509 -2.00 5.23 29.24
CA LEU A 509 -2.61 5.49 30.54
C LEU A 509 -4.14 5.48 30.46
N HIS A 510 -4.75 4.98 31.53
CA HIS A 510 -6.19 5.09 31.71
C HIS A 510 -6.62 6.57 31.76
N HIS A 511 -7.75 6.91 31.13
CA HIS A 511 -8.20 8.29 30.98
C HIS A 511 -8.33 9.04 32.32
N GLN A 512 -8.78 8.35 33.39
CA GLN A 512 -8.87 8.96 34.72
C GLN A 512 -7.51 9.30 35.35
N ALA A 513 -6.45 8.56 35.02
CA ALA A 513 -5.10 8.89 35.46
C ALA A 513 -4.60 10.18 34.77
N VAL A 514 -4.84 10.30 33.45
CA VAL A 514 -4.54 11.52 32.68
C VAL A 514 -5.27 12.74 33.26
N LEU A 515 -6.56 12.61 33.56
CA LEU A 515 -7.34 13.68 34.19
C LEU A 515 -6.81 14.05 35.57
N SER A 516 -6.36 13.07 36.35
CA SER A 516 -5.81 13.30 37.70
C SER A 516 -4.48 14.06 37.65
N LEU A 517 -3.58 13.69 36.74
CA LEU A 517 -2.34 14.42 36.48
C LEU A 517 -2.62 15.86 36.05
N ARG A 518 -3.55 16.02 35.10
CA ARG A 518 -3.93 17.32 34.56
C ARG A 518 -4.50 18.26 35.62
N LYS A 519 -5.40 17.75 36.46
CA LYS A 519 -6.07 18.50 37.54
C LYS A 519 -5.12 18.94 38.65
N THR A 520 -4.02 18.23 38.86
CA THR A 520 -3.11 18.46 39.98
C THR A 520 -2.13 19.60 39.69
N LYS A 521 -2.38 20.79 40.27
CA LYS A 521 -1.54 21.98 40.05
C LYS A 521 -0.05 21.79 40.39
N LYS A 522 0.26 21.01 41.44
CA LYS A 522 1.63 20.70 41.86
C LYS A 522 2.45 19.95 40.81
N VAL A 523 1.81 19.25 39.88
CA VAL A 523 2.51 18.59 38.77
C VAL A 523 2.90 19.66 37.75
N SER A 524 4.20 19.96 37.65
CA SER A 524 4.75 21.00 36.78
C SER A 524 5.19 20.44 35.42
N LYS A 525 5.77 19.24 35.43
CA LYS A 525 6.28 18.54 34.24
C LYS A 525 5.81 17.09 34.18
N ILE A 526 5.65 16.59 32.96
CA ILE A 526 5.36 15.18 32.67
C ILE A 526 6.38 14.69 31.65
N LEU A 527 7.19 13.70 32.02
CA LEU A 527 8.01 12.95 31.08
C LEU A 527 7.24 11.70 30.66
N TYR A 528 6.80 11.69 29.40
CA TYR A 528 6.07 10.58 28.83
C TYR A 528 7.03 9.70 28.03
N VAL A 529 7.33 8.51 28.53
CA VAL A 529 8.14 7.48 27.86
C VAL A 529 7.20 6.56 27.08
N SER A 530 7.49 6.31 25.81
CA SER A 530 6.63 5.45 24.99
C SER A 530 7.39 4.57 24.01
N CYS A 531 7.15 3.27 24.09
CA CYS A 531 7.58 2.28 23.09
C CYS A 531 6.67 2.17 21.85
N ASP A 532 5.48 2.77 21.90
CA ASP A 532 4.59 2.96 20.75
C ASP A 532 4.00 4.38 20.78
N PRO A 533 4.74 5.36 20.26
CA PRO A 533 4.32 6.76 20.29
C PRO A 533 2.99 6.99 19.55
N LYS A 534 2.64 6.16 18.56
CA LYS A 534 1.37 6.26 17.81
C LYS A 534 0.19 5.91 18.70
N ALA A 535 0.33 4.90 19.56
CA ALA A 535 -0.70 4.54 20.54
C ALA A 535 -0.84 5.61 21.64
N ALA A 536 0.27 6.21 22.08
CA ALA A 536 0.29 7.27 23.10
C ALA A 536 -0.34 8.60 22.66
N MET A 537 -0.53 8.84 21.35
CA MET A 537 -1.09 10.08 20.80
C MET A 537 -2.38 10.54 21.50
N SER A 538 -3.29 9.61 21.82
CA SER A 538 -4.55 9.99 22.47
C SER A 538 -4.32 10.57 23.87
N ASN A 539 -3.39 10.01 24.66
CA ASN A 539 -3.10 10.52 25.99
C ASN A 539 -2.40 11.88 25.91
N LEU A 540 -1.43 12.04 25.00
CA LEU A 540 -0.72 13.30 24.79
C LEU A 540 -1.67 14.43 24.35
N VAL A 541 -2.62 14.14 23.46
CA VAL A 541 -3.65 15.11 23.06
C VAL A 541 -4.58 15.45 24.23
N ASP A 542 -5.00 14.46 25.03
CA ASP A 542 -5.88 14.68 26.18
C ASP A 542 -5.22 15.56 27.27
N LEU A 543 -3.90 15.45 27.45
CA LEU A 543 -3.11 16.34 28.29
C LEU A 543 -3.10 17.80 27.78
N ALA A 544 -3.13 17.99 26.46
CA ALA A 544 -3.07 19.30 25.80
C ALA A 544 -4.44 19.94 25.46
N ARG A 545 -5.56 19.27 25.72
CA ARG A 545 -6.93 19.80 25.46
C ARG A 545 -7.19 21.15 26.17
N PRO A 546 -8.18 21.96 25.76
CA PRO A 546 -8.53 23.17 26.50
C PRO A 546 -9.19 22.87 27.86
N VAL A 547 -9.14 23.83 28.78
CA VAL A 547 -9.80 23.72 30.09
C VAL A 547 -11.31 23.59 29.89
N SER A 548 -11.91 22.57 30.51
CA SER A 548 -13.34 22.30 30.44
C SER A 548 -13.85 21.55 31.67
N LYS A 549 -15.17 21.34 31.78
CA LYS A 549 -15.76 20.54 32.88
C LYS A 549 -15.18 19.13 32.97
N GLN A 550 -14.79 18.54 31.83
CA GLN A 550 -14.17 17.22 31.77
C GLN A 550 -12.66 17.29 32.00
N TYR A 551 -11.99 18.28 31.41
CA TYR A 551 -10.53 18.46 31.49
C TYR A 551 -10.21 19.64 32.39
N LEU A 552 -10.20 19.38 33.70
CA LEU A 552 -9.84 20.37 34.72
C LEU A 552 -8.32 20.53 34.81
N GLY A 553 -7.87 21.75 35.11
CA GLY A 553 -6.45 22.09 35.18
C GLY A 553 -5.89 22.53 33.82
N GLU A 554 -4.84 23.33 33.92
CA GLU A 554 -4.14 23.91 32.78
C GLU A 554 -3.60 22.83 31.82
N PRO A 555 -3.65 23.04 30.49
CA PRO A 555 -3.06 22.11 29.52
C PRO A 555 -1.55 21.95 29.72
N PHE A 556 -1.08 20.74 29.39
CA PHE A 556 0.33 20.45 29.19
C PHE A 556 0.66 20.50 27.71
N VAL A 557 1.77 21.14 27.37
CA VAL A 557 2.25 21.28 25.99
C VAL A 557 3.62 20.61 25.85
N PRO A 558 3.91 19.95 24.71
CA PRO A 558 5.20 19.30 24.51
C PRO A 558 6.30 20.34 24.31
N ILE A 559 7.44 20.20 25.00
CA ILE A 559 8.57 21.14 24.93
C ILE A 559 9.76 20.53 24.22
N LYS A 560 10.09 19.26 24.53
CA LYS A 560 11.19 18.52 23.90
C LYS A 560 10.82 17.07 23.69
N ALA A 561 11.38 16.46 22.64
CA ALA A 561 11.27 15.04 22.37
C ALA A 561 12.65 14.44 22.08
N ILE A 562 12.95 13.28 22.69
CA ILE A 562 14.21 12.55 22.49
C ILE A 562 13.86 11.11 22.07
N PRO A 563 14.23 10.70 20.85
CA PRO A 563 14.12 9.31 20.43
C PRO A 563 15.31 8.49 20.93
N VAL A 564 15.06 7.28 21.39
CA VAL A 564 16.09 6.34 21.87
C VAL A 564 15.92 4.98 21.20
N ASP A 565 16.98 4.49 20.59
CA ASP A 565 17.01 3.16 19.97
C ASP A 565 17.23 2.07 21.02
N MET A 566 16.12 1.62 21.60
CA MET A 566 16.09 0.45 22.49
C MET A 566 16.18 -0.89 21.74
N PHE A 567 15.92 -0.90 20.43
CA PHE A 567 15.71 -2.12 19.65
C PHE A 567 16.45 -2.09 18.29
N PRO A 568 17.79 -2.17 18.29
CA PRO A 568 18.60 -2.30 17.06
C PRO A 568 18.11 -3.41 16.13
N ASN A 569 18.25 -3.22 14.81
CA ASN A 569 17.78 -4.15 13.77
C ASN A 569 16.25 -4.35 13.68
N THR A 570 15.47 -3.62 14.48
CA THR A 570 13.99 -3.59 14.39
C THR A 570 13.48 -2.21 14.00
N LYS A 571 12.20 -2.12 13.63
CA LYS A 571 11.54 -0.82 13.33
C LYS A 571 11.11 -0.06 14.58
N HIS A 572 11.20 -0.65 15.77
CA HIS A 572 10.75 -0.02 17.00
C HIS A 572 11.77 1.01 17.51
N CYS A 573 11.27 2.11 18.09
CA CYS A 573 12.05 3.17 18.70
C CYS A 573 11.25 3.69 19.91
N GLU A 574 11.92 3.93 21.02
CA GLU A 574 11.30 4.61 22.17
C GLU A 574 11.39 6.13 22.00
N LEU A 575 10.42 6.83 22.57
CA LEU A 575 10.35 8.29 22.53
C LEU A 575 10.03 8.82 23.92
N ILE A 576 10.90 9.72 24.42
CA ILE A 576 10.64 10.52 25.60
C ILE A 576 10.09 11.86 25.15
N ILE A 577 8.92 12.26 25.65
CA ILE A 577 8.34 13.58 25.41
C ILE A 577 8.21 14.31 26.74
N LEU A 578 8.91 15.43 26.87
CA LEU A 578 8.75 16.35 28.00
C LEU A 578 7.55 17.26 27.73
N LEU A 579 6.58 17.27 28.63
CA LEU A 579 5.47 18.21 28.63
C LEU A 579 5.52 19.11 29.85
N GLU A 580 5.25 20.39 29.66
CA GLU A 580 5.18 21.39 30.73
C GLU A 580 3.86 22.15 30.67
N ARG A 581 3.48 22.82 31.76
CA ARG A 581 2.29 23.68 31.76
C ARG A 581 2.51 24.91 30.89
N LEU A 582 1.46 25.40 30.26
CA LEU A 582 1.54 26.60 29.42
C LEU A 582 2.03 27.83 30.23
N SER A 583 1.59 28.01 31.47
CA SER A 583 1.95 29.12 32.36
C SER A 583 3.42 29.09 32.79
N SER A 584 4.02 27.91 32.98
CA SER A 584 5.45 27.80 33.29
C SER A 584 6.33 28.19 32.09
N THR A 585 5.83 28.06 30.86
CA THR A 585 6.53 28.60 29.66
C THR A 585 6.52 30.13 29.59
N ALA A 586 5.73 30.81 30.42
CA ALA A 586 5.68 32.27 30.53
C ALA A 586 6.53 32.83 31.69
N SER A 587 7.30 32.00 32.40
CA SER A 587 7.98 32.36 33.67
C SER A 587 9.49 32.60 33.57
N TYR A 588 9.92 33.36 32.56
CA TYR A 588 11.07 34.26 32.70
C TYR A 588 10.50 35.68 32.67
N SER A 589 10.40 36.36 33.82
CA SER A 589 9.93 37.75 33.89
C SER A 589 11.09 38.69 34.26
N PRO A 590 11.65 39.45 33.30
CA PRO A 590 12.57 40.57 33.53
C PRO A 590 11.81 41.89 33.79
N ASP A 591 10.56 41.83 34.26
CA ASP A 591 9.57 42.89 34.02
C ASP A 591 9.79 44.21 34.80
N THR A 592 10.47 44.19 35.95
CA THR A 592 10.69 45.44 36.73
C THR A 592 11.87 46.26 36.21
N LEU A 593 12.87 45.62 35.60
CA LEU A 593 14.01 46.28 34.95
C LEU A 593 13.65 46.69 33.50
N ILE A 594 12.77 45.92 32.86
CA ILE A 594 12.19 46.26 31.55
C ILE A 594 11.34 47.53 31.63
N ALA A 595 10.44 47.68 32.61
CA ALA A 595 9.53 48.83 32.65
C ALA A 595 10.23 50.20 32.71
N CYS A 596 11.36 50.32 33.43
CA CYS A 596 12.15 51.57 33.44
C CYS A 596 12.97 51.77 32.16
N ASN A 597 13.51 50.71 31.58
CA ASN A 597 14.23 50.78 30.30
C ASN A 597 13.30 51.06 29.11
N SER A 598 12.10 50.47 29.09
CA SER A 598 11.07 50.71 28.06
C SER A 598 10.65 52.18 28.01
N SER A 599 10.48 52.85 29.15
CA SER A 599 10.12 54.27 29.17
C SER A 599 11.21 55.20 28.61
N LEU A 600 12.49 54.90 28.88
CA LEU A 600 13.62 55.67 28.35
C LEU A 600 13.81 55.40 26.84
N TYR A 601 13.66 54.13 26.44
CA TYR A 601 13.71 53.68 25.06
C TYR A 601 12.63 54.33 24.20
N LEU A 602 11.37 54.34 24.66
CA LEU A 602 10.25 54.97 23.97
C LEU A 602 10.46 56.47 23.74
N SER A 603 11.01 57.18 24.73
CA SER A 603 11.26 58.62 24.63
C SER A 603 12.36 58.94 23.61
N ALA A 604 13.42 58.13 23.53
CA ALA A 604 14.48 58.29 22.55
C ALA A 604 13.97 58.03 21.12
N LYS A 605 13.16 56.99 20.93
CA LYS A 605 12.56 56.62 19.64
C LYS A 605 11.61 57.69 19.09
N LEU A 606 10.78 58.31 19.95
CA LEU A 606 9.90 59.40 19.53
C LEU A 606 10.68 60.63 19.05
N LEU A 607 11.81 60.96 19.71
CA LEU A 607 12.67 62.08 19.32
C LEU A 607 13.34 61.83 17.97
N GLU A 608 13.80 60.60 17.73
CA GLU A 608 14.41 60.17 16.47
C GLU A 608 13.41 60.20 15.30
N LEU A 609 12.17 59.74 15.53
CA LEU A 609 11.08 59.80 14.55
C LEU A 609 10.74 61.25 14.14
N GLU A 610 10.71 62.19 15.09
CA GLU A 610 10.45 63.60 14.79
C GLU A 610 11.58 64.22 13.93
N GLN A 611 12.85 63.90 14.26
CA GLN A 611 14.00 64.38 13.50
C GLN A 611 14.01 63.83 12.06
N PHE A 612 13.74 62.54 11.90
CA PHE A 612 13.67 61.93 10.57
C PHE A 612 12.51 62.48 9.73
N THR A 613 11.33 62.67 10.33
CA THR A 613 10.17 63.23 9.61
C THR A 613 10.47 64.64 9.06
N LYS A 614 11.09 65.51 9.87
CA LYS A 614 11.52 66.85 9.42
C LYS A 614 12.61 66.80 8.35
N SER A 615 13.49 65.79 8.40
CA SER A 615 14.54 65.60 7.40
C SER A 615 13.99 65.18 6.04
N VAL A 616 12.99 64.28 6.01
CA VAL A 616 12.36 63.81 4.76
C VAL A 616 11.72 64.97 4.00
N ASP A 617 11.02 65.87 4.69
CA ASP A 617 10.39 67.03 4.05
C ASP A 617 11.42 67.98 3.42
N LYS A 618 12.55 68.18 4.07
CA LYS A 618 13.66 69.00 3.56
C LYS A 618 14.36 68.36 2.35
N LEU A 619 14.60 67.04 2.40
CA LEU A 619 15.23 66.30 1.30
C LEU A 619 14.32 66.23 0.07
N ARG A 620 13.01 66.07 0.27
CA ARG A 620 12.01 66.10 -0.81
C ARG A 620 11.97 67.46 -1.53
N GLN A 621 12.06 68.56 -0.79
CA GLN A 621 12.12 69.92 -1.38
C GLN A 621 13.39 70.14 -2.23
N ASN A 622 14.49 69.50 -1.86
CA ASN A 622 15.77 69.57 -2.56
C ASN A 622 15.89 68.56 -3.73
N LYS A 623 14.83 67.79 -4.04
CA LYS A 623 14.81 66.71 -5.06
C LYS A 623 15.81 65.57 -4.80
N ASP A 624 16.27 65.41 -3.56
CA ASP A 624 17.14 64.28 -3.18
C ASP A 624 16.27 63.07 -2.80
N TYR A 625 15.74 62.39 -3.82
CA TYR A 625 14.76 61.32 -3.65
C TYR A 625 15.34 60.05 -3.04
N VAL A 626 16.64 59.78 -3.26
CA VAL A 626 17.33 58.59 -2.73
C VAL A 626 17.50 58.70 -1.22
N GLU A 627 18.02 59.81 -0.73
CA GLU A 627 18.17 60.02 0.71
C GLU A 627 16.81 60.20 1.40
N ALA A 628 15.83 60.83 0.75
CA ALA A 628 14.45 60.88 1.27
C ALA A 628 13.85 59.46 1.45
N ALA A 629 14.06 58.57 0.48
CA ALA A 629 13.61 57.19 0.55
C ALA A 629 14.35 56.38 1.63
N ARG A 630 15.67 56.56 1.79
CA ARG A 630 16.46 55.93 2.87
C ARG A 630 15.99 56.36 4.26
N VAL A 631 15.70 57.65 4.46
CA VAL A 631 15.20 58.15 5.75
C VAL A 631 13.80 57.60 6.03
N LEU A 632 12.92 57.50 5.02
CA LEU A 632 11.62 56.83 5.17
C LEU A 632 11.76 55.32 5.48
N GLN A 633 12.73 54.64 4.88
CA GLN A 633 13.04 53.25 5.19
C GLN A 633 13.48 53.11 6.66
N LYS A 634 14.28 54.04 7.18
CA LYS A 634 14.65 54.08 8.61
C LYS A 634 13.42 54.34 9.49
N ILE A 635 12.51 55.22 9.09
CA ILE A 635 11.26 55.50 9.82
C ILE A 635 10.37 54.24 9.87
N ILE A 636 10.18 53.52 8.76
CA ILE A 636 9.35 52.31 8.78
C ILE A 636 9.99 51.22 9.63
N VAL A 637 11.32 51.02 9.53
CA VAL A 637 12.03 50.08 10.40
C VAL A 637 11.82 50.43 11.87
N LEU A 638 11.90 51.70 12.25
CA LEU A 638 11.62 52.13 13.63
C LEU A 638 10.15 51.95 14.04
N LEU A 639 9.21 51.98 13.10
CA LEU A 639 7.79 51.74 13.35
C LEU A 639 7.43 50.24 13.33
N THR A 640 8.21 49.39 12.65
CA THR A 640 7.97 47.94 12.44
C THR A 640 8.92 47.02 13.17
N ASP A 641 9.90 47.55 13.91
CA ASP A 641 10.88 46.80 14.69
C ASP A 641 10.17 45.81 15.64
N GLU A 642 10.30 44.51 15.35
CA GLU A 642 9.51 43.42 15.95
C GLU A 642 9.76 43.26 17.46
N GLU A 643 10.91 43.70 17.97
CA GLU A 643 11.21 43.71 19.41
C GLU A 643 10.54 44.89 20.15
N SER A 644 10.12 45.93 19.42
CA SER A 644 9.54 47.17 19.97
C SER A 644 8.03 47.34 19.73
N HIS A 645 7.44 46.41 18.97
CA HIS A 645 6.13 46.57 18.35
C HIS A 645 4.96 46.60 19.35
N ASP A 646 5.16 46.16 20.59
CA ASP A 646 4.13 46.22 21.65
C ASP A 646 4.10 47.56 22.39
N ASP A 647 5.23 48.24 22.57
CA ASP A 647 5.31 49.42 23.46
C ASP A 647 4.94 50.74 22.74
N LEU A 648 5.40 50.93 21.50
CA LEU A 648 5.14 52.18 20.73
C LEU A 648 3.68 52.27 20.26
N GLN A 649 3.06 51.12 19.93
CA GLN A 649 1.66 51.05 19.47
C GLN A 649 0.63 51.40 20.56
N MET A 650 1.02 51.24 21.83
CA MET A 650 0.18 51.54 22.98
C MET A 650 0.09 53.05 23.28
N LEU A 651 0.94 53.86 22.64
CA LEU A 651 0.87 55.32 22.72
C LEU A 651 -0.32 55.83 21.92
N SER A 652 -1.11 56.72 22.53
CA SER A 652 -2.27 57.35 21.88
C SER A 652 -1.94 58.13 20.60
N ILE A 653 -0.67 58.54 20.43
CA ILE A 653 -0.17 59.29 19.28
C ILE A 653 0.33 58.40 18.12
N TYR A 654 0.46 57.09 18.32
CA TYR A 654 1.02 56.18 17.31
C TYR A 654 0.20 56.17 16.02
N SER A 655 -1.12 56.19 16.12
CA SER A 655 -2.02 56.26 14.96
C SER A 655 -1.74 57.50 14.09
N ALA A 656 -1.52 58.67 14.72
CA ALA A 656 -1.20 59.91 14.03
C ALA A 656 0.20 59.90 13.39
N ILE A 657 1.20 59.31 14.06
CA ILE A 657 2.56 59.15 13.51
C ILE A 657 2.53 58.23 12.28
N LYS A 658 1.81 57.10 12.39
CA LYS A 658 1.63 56.15 11.30
C LYS A 658 0.89 56.75 10.10
N GLU A 659 -0.16 57.53 10.35
CA GLU A 659 -0.89 58.25 9.31
C GLU A 659 0.00 59.28 8.60
N ASN A 660 0.80 60.05 9.36
CA ASN A 660 1.74 61.02 8.80
C ASN A 660 2.85 60.35 7.96
N TYR A 661 3.42 59.23 8.44
CA TYR A 661 4.35 58.42 7.65
C TYR A 661 3.69 57.95 6.34
N GLN A 662 2.47 57.43 6.39
CA GLN A 662 1.75 56.95 5.21
C GLN A 662 1.49 58.05 4.18
N LEU A 663 1.14 59.26 4.62
CA LEU A 663 0.96 60.41 3.75
C LEU A 663 2.27 60.82 3.06
N THR A 664 3.36 60.92 3.82
CA THR A 664 4.68 61.30 3.31
C THR A 664 5.24 60.24 2.35
N TYR A 665 5.11 58.95 2.70
CA TYR A 665 5.48 57.82 1.85
C TYR A 665 4.70 57.84 0.53
N ARG A 666 3.37 57.96 0.57
CA ARG A 666 2.52 58.00 -0.65
C ARG A 666 2.87 59.18 -1.54
N SER A 667 3.15 60.34 -0.95
CA SER A 667 3.55 61.54 -1.71
C SER A 667 4.88 61.35 -2.43
N LEU A 668 5.90 60.80 -1.74
CA LEU A 668 7.20 60.55 -2.36
C LEU A 668 7.09 59.46 -3.44
N LEU A 669 6.41 58.35 -3.13
CA LEU A 669 6.19 57.25 -4.08
C LEU A 669 5.50 57.72 -5.35
N SER A 670 4.41 58.50 -5.22
CA SER A 670 3.71 59.07 -6.38
C SER A 670 4.61 59.96 -7.23
N THR A 671 5.57 60.65 -6.63
CA THR A 671 6.51 61.52 -7.36
C THR A 671 7.54 60.69 -8.11
N VAL A 672 8.14 59.68 -7.46
CA VAL A 672 9.16 58.82 -8.06
C VAL A 672 8.58 57.91 -9.15
N LEU A 673 7.38 57.36 -8.96
CA LEU A 673 6.69 56.57 -9.99
C LEU A 673 6.36 57.40 -11.23
N LYS A 674 5.94 58.66 -11.04
CA LYS A 674 5.67 59.56 -12.17
C LYS A 674 6.93 59.83 -12.98
N LEU A 675 8.07 60.04 -12.32
CA LEU A 675 9.37 60.20 -13.00
C LEU A 675 9.77 58.93 -13.77
N TRP A 676 9.56 57.74 -13.20
CA TRP A 676 9.78 56.47 -13.91
C TRP A 676 8.93 56.35 -15.18
N GLU A 677 7.65 56.71 -15.12
CA GLU A 677 6.75 56.68 -16.28
C GLU A 677 7.05 57.76 -17.33
N GLU A 678 7.57 58.92 -16.92
CA GLU A 678 8.00 60.00 -17.83
C GLU A 678 9.28 59.60 -18.61
N HIS A 679 10.14 58.74 -18.06
CA HIS A 679 11.41 58.34 -18.69
C HIS A 679 11.38 56.97 -19.41
N VAL A 680 10.49 56.05 -19.03
CA VAL A 680 10.33 54.71 -19.66
C VAL A 680 9.00 54.65 -20.41
N ILE A 681 9.03 55.07 -21.67
CA ILE A 681 7.83 55.28 -22.49
C ILE A 681 7.61 54.09 -23.43
N TRP A 682 6.36 53.64 -23.50
CA TRP A 682 5.92 52.60 -24.43
C TRP A 682 4.98 53.23 -25.46
N ALA A 683 5.26 53.10 -26.75
CA ALA A 683 4.33 53.48 -27.80
C ALA A 683 3.92 52.26 -28.62
N ALA A 684 2.62 52.11 -28.88
CA ALA A 684 2.06 51.08 -29.74
C ALA A 684 1.08 51.74 -30.71
N SER A 685 1.25 51.49 -32.01
CA SER A 685 0.54 52.19 -33.08
C SER A 685 -0.90 51.72 -33.35
N ASP A 686 -1.66 51.36 -32.32
CA ASP A 686 -3.04 50.82 -32.47
C ASP A 686 -4.16 51.70 -31.86
N ASP A 687 -3.84 52.88 -31.32
CA ASP A 687 -4.80 53.68 -30.55
C ASP A 687 -5.22 55.02 -31.18
N ASP A 688 -5.06 55.21 -32.50
CA ASP A 688 -5.56 56.41 -33.18
C ASP A 688 -6.86 56.16 -33.97
N LYS A 689 -8.00 56.40 -33.32
CA LYS A 689 -9.34 56.26 -33.90
C LYS A 689 -9.75 57.37 -34.89
N ASN A 690 -8.85 58.25 -35.33
CA ASN A 690 -9.23 59.39 -36.18
C ASN A 690 -8.17 59.79 -37.23
N SER A 691 -7.90 58.93 -38.22
CA SER A 691 -7.52 59.43 -39.55
C SER A 691 -7.79 58.39 -40.64
N LYS A 692 -8.85 58.63 -41.42
CA LYS A 692 -9.01 58.00 -42.73
C LYS A 692 -7.95 58.59 -43.66
N THR A 693 -6.87 57.85 -43.90
CA THR A 693 -6.20 57.68 -45.22
C THR A 693 -4.83 57.02 -45.02
N ASN A 694 -4.55 56.06 -45.90
CA ASN A 694 -3.30 55.35 -46.18
C ASN A 694 -3.07 53.99 -45.51
N ASN A 695 -2.90 53.00 -46.40
CA ASN A 695 -2.36 51.67 -46.18
C ASN A 695 -1.12 51.71 -45.28
N ASN A 696 -1.09 50.84 -44.27
CA ASN A 696 0.11 50.11 -43.82
C ASN A 696 -0.33 48.98 -42.86
N ASP A 697 -0.30 47.73 -43.32
CA ASP A 697 -0.61 46.49 -42.58
C ASP A 697 0.53 46.08 -41.61
N THR A 698 1.07 47.04 -40.87
CA THR A 698 2.23 46.85 -39.99
C THR A 698 1.94 47.41 -38.60
N SER A 699 1.91 46.55 -37.57
CA SER A 699 1.87 47.00 -36.18
C SER A 699 3.29 47.27 -35.69
N SER A 700 3.51 48.46 -35.14
CA SER A 700 4.80 48.89 -34.59
C SER A 700 4.69 49.13 -33.10
N VAL A 701 5.64 48.59 -32.35
CA VAL A 701 5.80 48.82 -30.90
C VAL A 701 7.19 49.38 -30.67
N SER A 702 7.28 50.45 -29.88
CA SER A 702 8.55 51.05 -29.48
C SER A 702 8.67 51.19 -27.97
N LEU A 703 9.89 50.96 -27.48
CA LEU A 703 10.33 51.23 -26.12
C LEU A 703 11.35 52.37 -26.18
N THR A 704 10.99 53.52 -25.61
CA THR A 704 11.85 54.70 -25.54
C THR A 704 12.36 54.88 -24.12
N ILE A 705 13.68 55.05 -23.96
CA ILE A 705 14.32 55.39 -22.69
C ILE A 705 15.02 56.73 -22.89
N ASP A 706 14.39 57.81 -22.45
CA ASP A 706 14.90 59.18 -22.60
C ASP A 706 15.27 59.77 -21.25
N CYS A 707 16.46 59.42 -20.74
CA CYS A 707 16.93 59.85 -19.42
C CYS A 707 18.45 59.91 -19.35
N ASP A 708 18.99 60.83 -18.55
CA ASP A 708 20.41 60.85 -18.22
C ASP A 708 20.76 59.67 -17.29
N PRO A 709 21.93 59.02 -17.44
CA PRO A 709 22.29 57.82 -16.68
C PRO A 709 22.26 58.00 -15.15
N ASP A 710 22.58 59.21 -14.66
CA ASP A 710 22.57 59.54 -13.24
C ASP A 710 21.13 59.76 -12.71
N GLU A 711 20.22 60.27 -13.53
CA GLU A 711 18.82 60.48 -13.16
C GLU A 711 18.07 59.15 -13.05
N ILE A 712 18.23 58.25 -14.02
CA ILE A 712 17.57 56.93 -14.00
C ILE A 712 18.11 56.07 -12.85
N LYS A 713 19.41 56.19 -12.55
CA LYS A 713 20.04 55.57 -11.37
C LYS A 713 19.40 56.06 -10.07
N ASN A 714 19.19 57.36 -9.91
CA ASN A 714 18.56 57.93 -8.72
C ASN A 714 17.10 57.47 -8.58
N ILE A 715 16.34 57.40 -9.69
CA ILE A 715 14.95 56.91 -9.68
C ILE A 715 14.89 55.43 -9.28
N ILE A 716 15.72 54.59 -9.89
CA ILE A 716 15.76 53.15 -9.61
C ILE A 716 16.18 52.89 -8.14
N GLN A 717 17.17 53.62 -7.62
CA GLN A 717 17.60 53.51 -6.22
C GLN A 717 16.54 54.01 -5.24
N ALA A 718 15.82 55.09 -5.56
CA ALA A 718 14.71 55.57 -4.74
C ALA A 718 13.54 54.56 -4.71
N LEU A 719 13.16 53.96 -5.84
CA LEU A 719 12.15 52.89 -5.90
C LEU A 719 12.57 51.64 -5.10
N HIS A 720 13.87 51.33 -5.08
CA HIS A 720 14.40 50.24 -4.27
C HIS A 720 14.21 50.50 -2.77
N TYR A 721 14.63 51.66 -2.27
CA TYR A 721 14.48 51.99 -0.85
C TYR A 721 13.01 52.16 -0.41
N LEU A 722 12.13 52.52 -1.34
CA LEU A 722 10.68 52.52 -1.13
C LEU A 722 10.05 51.12 -1.19
N SER A 723 10.81 50.06 -1.49
CA SER A 723 10.30 48.69 -1.63
C SER A 723 9.28 48.48 -2.77
N GLU A 724 9.27 49.37 -3.77
CA GLU A 724 8.31 49.34 -4.89
C GLU A 724 8.97 48.92 -6.21
N LEU A 725 10.31 48.83 -6.23
CA LEU A 725 11.07 48.33 -7.38
C LEU A 725 10.62 46.93 -7.87
N PRO A 726 10.30 45.94 -7.01
CA PRO A 726 9.81 44.64 -7.48
C PRO A 726 8.51 44.74 -8.28
N LEU A 727 7.56 45.56 -7.84
CA LEU A 727 6.28 45.77 -8.56
C LEU A 727 6.51 46.51 -9.88
N CYS A 728 7.42 47.49 -9.90
CA CYS A 728 7.84 48.13 -11.15
C CYS A 728 8.50 47.15 -12.12
N LEU A 729 9.36 46.25 -11.64
CA LEU A 729 10.00 45.19 -12.44
C LEU A 729 8.98 44.17 -12.95
N GLU A 730 7.97 43.81 -12.16
CA GLU A 730 6.87 42.95 -12.59
C GLU A 730 6.05 43.60 -13.70
N HIS A 731 5.65 44.87 -13.55
CA HIS A 731 4.92 45.60 -14.58
C HIS A 731 5.76 45.82 -15.86
N PHE A 732 7.05 46.13 -15.69
CA PHE A 732 7.98 46.28 -16.81
C PHE A 732 8.20 44.95 -17.54
N SER A 733 8.46 43.85 -16.82
CA SER A 733 8.68 42.52 -17.40
C SER A 733 7.42 41.97 -18.09
N THR A 734 6.24 42.19 -17.52
CA THR A 734 4.97 41.78 -18.14
C THR A 734 4.67 42.56 -19.42
N LYS A 735 4.92 43.89 -19.44
CA LYS A 735 4.84 44.69 -20.67
C LYS A 735 5.88 44.26 -21.70
N LEU A 736 7.13 44.05 -21.30
CA LEU A 736 8.22 43.59 -22.16
C LEU A 736 7.89 42.22 -22.78
N MET A 737 7.38 41.29 -21.98
CA MET A 737 6.95 39.97 -22.43
C MET A 737 5.79 40.05 -23.43
N LYS A 738 4.79 40.87 -23.13
CA LYS A 738 3.57 41.01 -23.95
C LYS A 738 3.80 41.75 -25.26
N LEU A 739 4.51 42.88 -25.23
CA LEU A 739 4.59 43.85 -26.32
C LEU A 739 5.81 43.66 -27.23
N ILE A 740 6.88 43.02 -26.74
CA ILE A 740 8.13 42.87 -27.49
C ILE A 740 8.50 41.38 -27.66
N ILE A 741 8.68 40.63 -26.57
CA ILE A 741 9.23 39.26 -26.63
C ILE A 741 8.28 38.29 -27.34
N LYS A 742 6.99 38.28 -27.02
CA LYS A 742 6.00 37.42 -27.68
C LYS A 742 5.90 37.69 -29.19
N PRO A 743 5.77 38.95 -29.64
CA PRO A 743 5.84 39.28 -31.07
C PRO A 743 7.12 38.80 -31.75
N ILE A 744 8.29 38.94 -31.11
CA ILE A 744 9.58 38.47 -31.67
C ILE A 744 9.59 36.96 -31.92
N ILE A 745 8.95 36.18 -31.04
CA ILE A 745 8.95 34.71 -31.13
C ILE A 745 7.83 34.18 -32.04
N SER A 746 6.67 34.83 -32.08
CA SER A 746 5.46 34.30 -32.73
C SER A 746 5.16 34.86 -34.12
N ALA A 747 5.82 35.94 -34.56
CA ALA A 747 5.59 36.56 -35.86
C ALA A 747 6.90 37.04 -36.51
N GLU A 748 6.91 37.11 -37.85
CA GLU A 748 8.00 37.70 -38.59
C GLU A 748 8.08 39.21 -38.29
N CYS A 749 9.23 39.66 -37.77
CA CYS A 749 9.42 41.02 -37.29
C CYS A 749 10.79 41.58 -37.68
N SER A 750 10.83 42.88 -37.96
CA SER A 750 12.06 43.65 -38.11
C SER A 750 12.32 44.45 -36.84
N VAL A 751 13.49 44.25 -36.24
CA VAL A 751 13.93 44.89 -35.00
C VAL A 751 15.08 45.85 -35.29
N PHE A 752 15.00 47.09 -34.81
CA PHE A 752 16.05 48.09 -34.98
C PHE A 752 16.02 49.15 -33.87
N VAL A 753 17.16 49.79 -33.61
CA VAL A 753 17.31 50.87 -32.62
C VAL A 753 17.45 52.21 -33.35
N LEU A 754 16.66 53.21 -32.97
CA LEU A 754 16.74 54.58 -33.49
C LEU A 754 17.35 55.51 -32.43
N ASP A 755 18.27 56.39 -32.86
CA ASP A 755 18.89 57.46 -32.06
C ASP A 755 19.48 57.00 -30.71
N GLU A 756 19.92 55.74 -30.63
CA GLU A 756 20.36 55.05 -29.40
C GLU A 756 19.31 54.94 -28.29
N LYS A 757 18.21 55.70 -28.32
CA LYS A 757 17.23 55.78 -27.21
C LYS A 757 15.93 55.01 -27.44
N VAL A 758 15.66 54.54 -28.66
CA VAL A 758 14.36 53.93 -29.02
C VAL A 758 14.55 52.54 -29.63
N PHE A 759 14.01 51.51 -28.99
CA PHE A 759 13.97 50.14 -29.51
C PHE A 759 12.64 49.88 -30.21
N ASN A 760 12.66 49.54 -31.51
CA ASN A 760 11.46 49.33 -32.31
C ASN A 760 11.32 47.87 -32.76
N VAL A 761 10.08 47.37 -32.71
CA VAL A 761 9.66 46.09 -33.29
C VAL A 761 8.51 46.35 -34.25
N VAL A 762 8.69 45.99 -35.52
CA VAL A 762 7.65 46.10 -36.55
C VAL A 762 7.30 44.69 -37.03
N THR A 763 6.04 44.29 -36.91
CA THR A 763 5.55 42.98 -37.34
C THR A 763 4.74 43.09 -38.63
N SER A 764 4.99 42.19 -39.59
CA SER A 764 4.24 42.10 -40.85
C SER A 764 3.12 41.07 -40.75
N ASN A 765 1.86 41.47 -41.03
CA ASN A 765 0.69 40.58 -40.94
C ASN A 765 0.40 39.73 -42.20
N GLU A 766 1.21 39.85 -43.26
CA GLU A 766 0.89 39.28 -44.58
C GLU A 766 1.21 37.78 -44.75
N LYS A 767 2.02 37.16 -43.86
CA LYS A 767 2.34 35.71 -43.93
C LYS A 767 2.38 35.06 -42.54
N LYS A 768 1.67 33.94 -42.38
CA LYS A 768 1.78 33.03 -41.21
C LYS A 768 3.02 32.12 -41.33
N GLU A 769 4.16 32.66 -41.71
CA GLU A 769 5.41 31.90 -41.67
C GLU A 769 6.07 32.15 -40.29
N LEU A 770 6.41 31.07 -39.59
CA LEU A 770 7.09 31.14 -38.30
C LEU A 770 8.52 31.68 -38.51
N PRO A 771 8.99 32.62 -37.69
CA PRO A 771 10.34 33.16 -37.81
C PRO A 771 11.41 32.08 -37.54
N SER A 772 12.54 32.16 -38.23
CA SER A 772 13.65 31.23 -38.00
C SER A 772 14.26 31.42 -36.61
N TYR A 773 14.70 30.32 -35.98
CA TYR A 773 15.31 30.37 -34.64
C TYR A 773 16.50 31.33 -34.55
N LYS A 774 17.32 31.43 -35.61
CA LYS A 774 18.45 32.37 -35.69
C LYS A 774 18.00 33.82 -35.61
N SER A 775 16.91 34.16 -36.31
CA SER A 775 16.32 35.50 -36.27
C SER A 775 15.79 35.84 -34.88
N ILE A 776 15.11 34.88 -34.24
CA ILE A 776 14.58 35.04 -32.87
C ILE A 776 15.72 35.30 -31.88
N LEU A 777 16.78 34.47 -31.87
CA LEU A 777 17.91 34.63 -30.96
C LEU A 777 18.65 35.96 -31.18
N HIS A 778 18.84 36.37 -32.43
CA HIS A 778 19.46 37.65 -32.77
C HIS A 778 18.63 38.85 -32.26
N ASN A 779 17.32 38.84 -32.51
CA ASN A 779 16.42 39.92 -32.09
C ASN A 779 16.32 40.02 -30.56
N LEU A 780 16.34 38.89 -29.84
CA LEU A 780 16.40 38.88 -28.38
C LEU A 780 17.75 39.38 -27.86
N LYS A 781 18.87 39.03 -28.51
CA LYS A 781 20.21 39.55 -28.16
C LYS A 781 20.24 41.08 -28.26
N MET A 782 19.69 41.64 -29.34
CA MET A 782 19.55 43.10 -29.53
C MET A 782 18.72 43.76 -28.41
N LEU A 783 17.63 43.12 -27.97
CA LEU A 783 16.79 43.63 -26.87
C LEU A 783 17.55 43.70 -25.54
N PHE A 784 18.26 42.62 -25.18
CA PHE A 784 19.02 42.59 -23.93
C PHE A 784 20.23 43.52 -23.95
N GLN A 785 20.86 43.75 -25.13
CA GLN A 785 21.88 44.79 -25.31
C GLN A 785 21.33 46.18 -24.99
N PHE A 786 20.16 46.52 -25.55
CA PHE A 786 19.51 47.80 -25.33
C PHE A 786 19.15 48.03 -23.84
N ILE A 787 18.55 47.03 -23.18
CA ILE A 787 18.22 47.12 -21.74
C ILE A 787 19.49 47.29 -20.89
N TYR A 788 20.55 46.55 -21.21
CA TYR A 788 21.82 46.64 -20.49
C TYR A 788 22.48 48.02 -20.62
N GLN A 789 22.41 48.65 -21.81
CA GLN A 789 23.02 49.96 -22.05
C GLN A 789 22.29 51.10 -21.31
N HIS A 790 20.97 51.05 -21.20
CA HIS A 790 20.16 52.19 -20.71
C HIS A 790 19.64 52.06 -19.28
N LEU A 791 19.50 50.84 -18.73
CA LEU A 791 18.88 50.61 -17.41
C LEU A 791 19.80 49.89 -16.41
N ASN A 792 21.00 49.48 -16.82
CA ASN A 792 21.83 48.65 -15.95
C ASN A 792 22.50 49.46 -14.82
N VAL A 793 21.88 49.42 -13.64
CA VAL A 793 22.33 50.12 -12.44
C VAL A 793 22.66 49.11 -11.33
N ILE A 794 23.69 49.38 -10.53
CA ILE A 794 24.05 48.57 -9.36
C ILE A 794 23.21 49.01 -8.15
N ILE A 795 22.49 48.06 -7.55
CA ILE A 795 21.64 48.21 -6.37
C ILE A 795 21.98 47.10 -5.39
N ASP A 796 22.51 47.45 -4.21
CA ASP A 796 22.95 46.50 -3.17
C ASP A 796 23.78 45.33 -3.73
N ASP A 797 24.88 45.67 -4.41
CA ASP A 797 25.84 44.74 -5.03
C ASP A 797 25.28 43.81 -6.13
N LYS A 798 24.05 44.07 -6.61
CA LYS A 798 23.44 43.38 -7.75
C LYS A 798 23.08 44.35 -8.87
N MET A 799 23.27 43.91 -10.11
CA MET A 799 22.88 44.68 -11.30
C MET A 799 21.36 44.63 -11.51
N PHE A 800 20.78 45.71 -12.06
CA PHE A 800 19.35 45.80 -12.41
C PHE A 800 18.91 44.61 -13.29
N ILE A 801 19.74 44.24 -14.26
CA ILE A 801 19.46 43.12 -15.16
C ILE A 801 19.38 41.78 -14.41
N SER A 802 20.18 41.59 -13.36
CA SER A 802 20.12 40.39 -12.51
C SER A 802 18.83 40.33 -11.68
N ARG A 803 18.22 41.47 -11.32
CA ARG A 803 16.92 41.52 -10.62
C ARG A 803 15.75 41.35 -11.60
N LEU A 804 15.91 41.78 -12.85
CA LEU A 804 14.94 41.56 -13.92
C LEU A 804 14.78 40.06 -14.25
N ASN A 805 15.87 39.28 -14.16
CA ASN A 805 15.85 37.83 -14.30
C ASN A 805 14.78 37.16 -13.43
N GLU A 806 14.68 37.54 -12.15
CA GLU A 806 13.74 36.96 -11.17
C GLU A 806 12.26 36.99 -11.65
N HIS A 807 11.91 37.94 -12.51
CA HIS A 807 10.55 38.14 -13.02
C HIS A 807 10.37 37.70 -14.48
N LEU A 808 11.45 37.61 -15.26
CA LEU A 808 11.38 37.43 -16.72
C LEU A 808 11.89 36.07 -17.22
N TRP A 809 12.98 35.53 -16.64
CA TRP A 809 13.69 34.39 -17.24
C TRP A 809 12.86 33.09 -17.27
N THR A 810 12.08 32.82 -16.23
CA THR A 810 11.20 31.64 -16.18
C THR A 810 10.17 31.68 -17.30
N GLN A 811 9.47 32.81 -17.45
CA GLN A 811 8.47 32.99 -18.51
C GLN A 811 9.12 32.98 -19.91
N LEU A 812 10.29 33.60 -20.05
CA LEU A 812 11.02 33.65 -21.33
C LEU A 812 11.52 32.26 -21.74
N SER A 813 12.20 31.54 -20.85
CA SER A 813 12.77 30.22 -21.12
C SER A 813 11.68 29.19 -21.41
N GLU A 814 10.58 29.16 -20.64
CA GLU A 814 9.44 28.27 -20.93
C GLU A 814 8.78 28.60 -22.27
N TYR A 815 8.60 29.88 -22.59
CA TYR A 815 7.97 30.28 -23.85
C TYR A 815 8.87 30.00 -25.05
N LEU A 816 10.18 30.19 -24.92
CA LEU A 816 11.18 29.87 -25.93
C LEU A 816 11.31 28.35 -26.12
N LEU A 817 11.27 27.57 -25.04
CA LEU A 817 11.28 26.10 -25.09
C LEU A 817 10.05 25.57 -25.83
N ASN A 818 8.85 26.08 -25.50
CA ASN A 818 7.60 25.55 -26.04
C ASN A 818 7.28 26.01 -27.47
N ASN A 819 7.64 27.24 -27.86
CA ASN A 819 7.20 27.83 -29.13
C ASN A 819 8.35 28.03 -30.14
N CYS A 820 9.58 27.68 -29.78
CA CYS A 820 10.73 27.72 -30.67
C CYS A 820 11.50 26.39 -30.61
N ILE A 821 12.00 26.01 -29.44
CA ILE A 821 12.98 24.90 -29.34
C ILE A 821 12.35 23.51 -29.48
N ASN A 822 11.15 23.27 -28.95
CA ASN A 822 10.45 21.98 -29.09
C ASN A 822 10.14 21.60 -30.54
N ASP A 823 9.85 22.60 -31.38
CA ASP A 823 9.56 22.40 -32.79
C ASP A 823 10.84 22.09 -33.60
N ILE A 824 12.01 22.43 -33.05
CA ILE A 824 13.33 22.15 -33.64
C ILE A 824 13.82 20.74 -33.29
N ILE A 825 13.25 20.07 -32.28
CA ILE A 825 13.65 18.71 -31.89
C ILE A 825 13.39 17.74 -33.06
N PRO A 826 14.43 16.99 -33.50
CA PRO A 826 14.36 16.11 -34.66
C PRO A 826 13.18 15.14 -34.61
N SER A 827 12.60 14.85 -35.78
CA SER A 827 11.58 13.82 -35.96
C SER A 827 12.13 12.59 -36.70
N SER A 828 13.34 12.71 -37.26
CA SER A 828 14.06 11.64 -37.95
C SER A 828 15.52 11.56 -37.53
N SER A 829 16.11 10.38 -37.71
CA SER A 829 17.54 10.14 -37.47
C SER A 829 18.46 10.94 -38.40
N VAL A 830 17.96 11.41 -39.55
CA VAL A 830 18.71 12.26 -40.49
C VAL A 830 18.79 13.71 -39.97
N GLU A 831 17.69 14.22 -39.40
CA GLU A 831 17.62 15.55 -38.79
C GLU A 831 18.49 15.68 -37.52
N LEU A 832 18.68 14.58 -36.80
CA LEU A 832 19.52 14.51 -35.60
C LEU A 832 20.97 14.93 -35.86
N ASN A 833 21.53 14.61 -37.03
CA ASN A 833 22.92 14.96 -37.37
C ASN A 833 23.12 16.47 -37.62
N ASN A 834 22.08 17.17 -38.09
CA ASN A 834 22.13 18.60 -38.35
C ASN A 834 21.83 19.44 -37.09
N PHE A 835 21.39 18.81 -36.01
CA PHE A 835 20.98 19.47 -34.79
C PHE A 835 22.17 20.04 -33.99
N LYS A 836 23.39 19.54 -34.22
CA LYS A 836 24.60 19.99 -33.52
C LYS A 836 24.94 21.47 -33.73
N SER A 837 24.70 22.02 -34.94
CA SER A 837 24.89 23.46 -35.17
C SER A 837 23.87 24.33 -34.45
N ILE A 838 22.71 23.77 -34.10
CA ILE A 838 21.64 24.46 -33.37
C ILE A 838 21.98 24.53 -31.88
N GLU A 839 22.59 23.47 -31.34
CA GLU A 839 23.14 23.43 -29.99
C GLU A 839 24.18 24.54 -29.78
N ASP A 840 25.10 24.73 -30.74
CA ASP A 840 26.13 25.78 -30.70
C ASP A 840 25.52 27.20 -30.70
N ASP A 841 24.54 27.47 -31.59
CA ASP A 841 23.86 28.77 -31.69
C ASP A 841 23.13 29.14 -30.38
N ILE A 842 22.52 28.16 -29.70
CA ILE A 842 21.81 28.36 -28.43
C ILE A 842 22.77 28.56 -27.26
N HIS A 843 23.89 27.83 -27.26
CA HIS A 843 24.93 27.99 -26.26
C HIS A 843 25.56 29.39 -26.31
N GLU A 844 25.82 29.93 -27.51
CA GLU A 844 26.34 31.30 -27.69
C GLU A 844 25.38 32.34 -27.11
N PHE A 845 24.07 32.16 -27.30
CA PHE A 845 23.05 33.07 -26.76
C PHE A 845 22.98 33.03 -25.22
N GLU A 846 22.95 31.85 -24.60
CA GLU A 846 22.97 31.74 -23.13
C GLU A 846 24.30 32.25 -22.54
N GLN A 847 25.43 32.03 -23.20
CA GLN A 847 26.72 32.58 -22.78
C GLN A 847 26.68 34.12 -22.75
N TYR A 848 26.14 34.76 -23.79
CA TYR A 848 25.95 36.21 -23.83
C TYR A 848 25.07 36.72 -22.69
N LEU A 849 23.97 36.03 -22.39
CA LEU A 849 23.11 36.38 -21.24
C LEU A 849 23.85 36.22 -19.89
N GLY A 850 24.80 35.29 -19.81
CA GLY A 850 25.69 35.14 -18.66
C GLY A 850 26.70 36.28 -18.53
N GLU A 851 27.30 36.72 -19.64
CA GLU A 851 28.27 37.82 -19.68
C GLU A 851 27.68 39.15 -19.21
N ILE A 852 26.43 39.44 -19.57
CA ILE A 852 25.72 40.64 -19.09
C ILE A 852 25.16 40.48 -17.66
N GLY A 853 25.35 39.33 -17.01
CA GLY A 853 24.87 39.07 -15.65
C GLY A 853 23.35 38.89 -15.55
N PHE A 854 22.66 38.60 -16.66
CA PHE A 854 21.22 38.30 -16.65
C PHE A 854 20.97 36.90 -16.09
N ILE A 855 21.71 35.88 -16.54
CA ILE A 855 21.61 34.50 -16.03
C ILE A 855 22.92 34.03 -15.38
N THR A 856 22.86 33.08 -14.45
CA THR A 856 24.05 32.44 -13.86
C THR A 856 24.44 31.16 -14.60
N GLN A 857 25.67 30.66 -14.41
CA GLN A 857 26.11 29.37 -14.99
C GLN A 857 25.25 28.17 -14.54
N GLU A 858 24.53 28.29 -13.42
CA GLU A 858 23.60 27.26 -12.93
C GLU A 858 22.21 27.34 -13.62
N GLN A 859 21.91 28.45 -14.33
CA GLN A 859 20.61 28.73 -14.95
C GLN A 859 20.58 28.46 -16.47
N LEU A 860 21.47 27.60 -16.97
CA LEU A 860 21.53 27.15 -18.38
C LEU A 860 20.40 26.15 -18.70
N VAL A 861 19.15 26.55 -18.47
CA VAL A 861 17.95 25.71 -18.59
C VAL A 861 17.80 25.20 -20.02
N ILE A 862 18.11 26.05 -21.01
CA ILE A 862 17.92 25.71 -22.41
C ILE A 862 19.03 24.77 -22.88
N SER A 863 20.31 25.08 -22.59
CA SER A 863 21.41 24.16 -22.91
C SER A 863 21.25 22.81 -22.20
N ASN A 864 20.79 22.78 -20.95
CA ASN A 864 20.56 21.52 -20.22
C ASN A 864 19.40 20.71 -20.80
N TYR A 865 18.35 21.36 -21.31
CA TYR A 865 17.27 20.69 -22.04
C TYR A 865 17.79 20.02 -23.32
N ILE A 866 18.71 20.69 -24.01
CA ILE A 866 19.22 20.25 -25.31
C ILE A 866 20.35 19.21 -25.19
N LYS A 867 21.09 19.17 -24.08
CA LYS A 867 22.11 18.12 -23.85
C LYS A 867 21.56 16.69 -23.89
N ASP A 868 20.24 16.50 -23.81
CA ASP A 868 19.59 15.19 -23.85
C ASP A 868 18.65 15.00 -25.06
N VAL A 869 19.02 15.59 -26.22
CA VAL A 869 18.24 15.50 -27.47
C VAL A 869 17.95 14.07 -27.88
N ASP A 870 18.86 13.12 -27.64
CA ASP A 870 18.63 11.71 -27.93
C ASP A 870 17.45 11.15 -27.11
N ASN A 871 17.36 11.46 -25.81
CA ASN A 871 16.22 10.99 -25.00
C ASN A 871 14.92 11.72 -25.33
N LEU A 872 14.98 13.00 -25.71
CA LEU A 872 13.82 13.77 -26.16
C LEU A 872 13.27 13.25 -27.49
N TYR A 873 14.15 12.96 -28.46
CA TYR A 873 13.81 12.30 -29.72
C TYR A 873 13.11 10.95 -29.48
N ILE A 874 13.72 10.09 -28.66
CA ILE A 874 13.17 8.77 -28.35
C ILE A 874 11.85 8.88 -27.57
N ALA A 875 11.69 9.86 -26.69
CA ALA A 875 10.42 10.12 -26.01
C ALA A 875 9.30 10.48 -26.99
N LYS A 876 9.58 11.36 -27.96
CA LYS A 876 8.64 11.79 -29.01
C LYS A 876 8.22 10.60 -29.89
N ILE A 877 9.17 9.80 -30.34
CA ILE A 877 8.88 8.58 -31.14
C ILE A 877 8.07 7.55 -30.35
N CYS A 878 8.44 7.26 -29.09
CA CYS A 878 7.65 6.34 -28.27
C CYS A 878 6.20 6.81 -28.12
N GLN A 879 5.98 8.12 -27.95
CA GLN A 879 4.63 8.68 -27.85
C GLN A 879 3.84 8.52 -29.15
N GLU A 880 4.45 8.78 -30.31
CA GLU A 880 3.80 8.58 -31.61
C GLU A 880 3.38 7.12 -31.84
N PHE A 881 4.25 6.17 -31.48
CA PHE A 881 3.92 4.74 -31.57
C PHE A 881 2.76 4.34 -30.65
N LEU A 882 2.70 4.86 -29.42
CA LEU A 882 1.60 4.60 -28.49
C LEU A 882 0.27 5.21 -28.97
N VAL A 883 0.31 6.38 -29.61
CA VAL A 883 -0.87 6.99 -30.25
C VAL A 883 -1.37 6.12 -31.41
N LYS A 884 -0.47 5.66 -32.30
CA LYS A 884 -0.80 4.72 -33.37
C LYS A 884 -1.42 3.42 -32.81
N ALA A 885 -0.82 2.84 -31.77
CA ALA A 885 -1.37 1.65 -31.10
C ALA A 885 -2.79 1.88 -30.54
N SER A 886 -3.02 3.03 -29.90
CA SER A 886 -4.33 3.41 -29.36
C SER A 886 -5.40 3.52 -30.45
N GLN A 887 -5.04 4.00 -31.64
CA GLN A 887 -5.94 4.07 -32.79
C GLN A 887 -6.27 2.66 -33.32
N LEU A 888 -5.26 1.78 -33.45
CA LEU A 888 -5.42 0.41 -33.95
C LEU A 888 -6.30 -0.46 -33.05
N VAL A 889 -6.13 -0.35 -31.73
CA VAL A 889 -6.89 -1.11 -30.71
C VAL A 889 -8.38 -0.74 -30.70
N LYS A 890 -8.71 0.51 -31.06
CA LYS A 890 -10.09 1.01 -31.15
C LYS A 890 -10.76 0.72 -32.50
N LYS A 891 -10.03 0.25 -33.52
CA LYS A 891 -10.62 -0.17 -34.80
C LYS A 891 -11.62 -1.31 -34.60
N ASN A 892 -12.59 -1.40 -35.49
CA ASN A 892 -13.59 -2.46 -35.45
C ASN A 892 -12.98 -3.84 -35.70
N LEU A 893 -13.49 -4.86 -35.00
CA LEU A 893 -12.97 -6.24 -35.08
C LEU A 893 -13.54 -7.07 -36.24
N HIS A 894 -14.52 -6.55 -37.00
CA HIS A 894 -15.22 -7.32 -38.04
C HIS A 894 -14.43 -7.49 -39.34
N ASP A 895 -13.53 -6.56 -39.64
CA ASP A 895 -12.68 -6.63 -40.82
C ASP A 895 -11.63 -7.72 -40.60
N SER A 896 -11.81 -8.86 -41.27
CA SER A 896 -11.10 -10.10 -40.99
C SER A 896 -10.62 -10.78 -42.27
N PHE A 897 -9.51 -11.48 -42.16
CA PHE A 897 -8.88 -12.20 -43.25
C PHE A 897 -8.42 -13.58 -42.77
N LYS A 898 -8.26 -14.49 -43.71
CA LYS A 898 -7.79 -15.84 -43.43
C LYS A 898 -6.26 -15.84 -43.26
N HIS A 899 -5.80 -16.32 -42.11
CA HIS A 899 -4.39 -16.62 -41.89
C HIS A 899 -4.14 -18.07 -42.29
N ASP A 900 -3.48 -18.26 -43.44
CA ASP A 900 -3.10 -19.56 -43.98
C ASP A 900 -1.62 -19.87 -43.70
N HIS A 901 -1.28 -21.16 -43.72
CA HIS A 901 0.09 -21.64 -43.51
C HIS A 901 1.02 -21.16 -44.63
N HIS A 902 1.81 -20.11 -44.38
CA HIS A 902 2.96 -19.80 -45.22
C HIS A 902 4.16 -20.63 -44.75
N VAL A 903 4.39 -21.78 -45.39
CA VAL A 903 5.71 -22.41 -45.35
C VAL A 903 6.63 -21.52 -46.18
N ASN A 904 7.59 -20.85 -45.55
CA ASN A 904 8.65 -20.15 -46.25
C ASN A 904 9.57 -21.20 -46.90
N GLU A 905 9.49 -21.40 -48.20
CA GLU A 905 10.37 -22.29 -49.00
C GLU A 905 11.87 -21.93 -48.90
N LYS A 906 12.24 -20.82 -48.26
CA LYS A 906 13.63 -20.37 -48.10
C LYS A 906 14.41 -21.03 -46.96
N LEU A 907 13.78 -21.78 -46.06
CA LEU A 907 14.46 -22.43 -44.92
C LEU A 907 15.05 -23.81 -45.24
N GLU A 908 15.04 -24.25 -46.49
CA GLU A 908 15.58 -25.57 -46.91
C GLU A 908 17.08 -25.57 -47.26
N ARG A 909 17.84 -24.47 -47.08
CA ARG A 909 19.22 -24.37 -47.61
C ARG A 909 20.37 -24.06 -46.64
N GLU A 910 20.19 -24.18 -45.33
CA GLU A 910 21.29 -23.91 -44.38
C GLU A 910 21.33 -24.88 -43.19
N SER A 911 21.11 -26.17 -43.44
CA SER A 911 21.24 -27.21 -42.39
C SER A 911 22.24 -28.31 -42.76
N ASP A 912 23.36 -27.96 -43.38
CA ASP A 912 24.49 -28.85 -43.62
C ASP A 912 25.74 -28.32 -42.90
N GLU A 913 25.67 -28.07 -41.59
CA GLU A 913 26.88 -27.89 -40.75
C GLU A 913 26.51 -27.90 -39.26
N ILE A 914 26.13 -29.08 -38.73
CA ILE A 914 26.26 -29.31 -37.29
C ILE A 914 27.13 -30.55 -37.09
N VAL A 915 28.37 -30.24 -36.74
CA VAL A 915 29.42 -31.14 -36.31
C VAL A 915 28.95 -31.92 -35.07
N ASN A 916 29.10 -33.23 -35.17
CA ASN A 916 29.13 -34.25 -34.12
C ASN A 916 29.23 -33.74 -32.67
N CYS A 917 28.15 -33.95 -31.90
CA CYS A 917 28.25 -34.27 -30.49
C CYS A 917 27.68 -35.68 -30.29
N THR A 918 28.58 -36.67 -30.30
CA THR A 918 28.32 -38.04 -29.88
C THR A 918 28.33 -38.07 -28.34
N LEU A 919 27.27 -38.59 -27.72
CA LEU A 919 27.30 -39.58 -26.62
C LEU A 919 25.87 -39.95 -26.12
N ILE A 920 25.40 -41.12 -26.57
CA ILE A 920 24.76 -42.20 -25.79
C ILE A 920 23.42 -41.92 -25.08
N ASN A 921 22.29 -42.28 -25.71
CA ASN A 921 21.59 -43.56 -25.49
C ASN A 921 20.33 -43.65 -26.36
N ALA A 922 20.17 -44.78 -27.05
CA ALA A 922 19.04 -45.06 -27.90
C ALA A 922 17.78 -45.36 -27.08
N GLN A 923 16.73 -44.55 -27.26
CA GLN A 923 15.34 -44.98 -27.48
C GLN A 923 14.42 -43.76 -27.61
N THR A 924 13.62 -43.75 -28.68
CA THR A 924 12.49 -42.84 -28.94
C THR A 924 12.78 -41.44 -29.51
N GLU A 925 13.43 -41.37 -30.69
CA GLU A 925 13.20 -40.20 -31.57
C GLU A 925 11.80 -40.30 -32.20
N ARG A 926 10.77 -39.86 -31.45
CA ARG A 926 9.53 -39.40 -32.07
C ARG A 926 9.86 -38.09 -32.77
N HIS A 927 10.19 -38.13 -34.06
CA HIS A 927 10.27 -36.91 -34.86
C HIS A 927 8.92 -36.19 -34.75
N LEU A 928 8.90 -35.07 -34.01
CA LEU A 928 7.76 -34.17 -33.99
C LEU A 928 7.53 -33.73 -35.44
N ASN A 929 6.28 -33.80 -35.89
CA ASN A 929 5.93 -33.34 -37.23
C ASN A 929 6.41 -31.89 -37.39
N LYS A 930 6.98 -31.53 -38.54
CA LYS A 930 7.42 -30.16 -38.85
C LYS A 930 6.30 -29.12 -38.61
N ASN A 931 5.04 -29.56 -38.60
CA ASN A 931 3.86 -28.72 -38.36
C ASN A 931 3.43 -28.61 -36.88
N THR A 932 4.17 -29.20 -35.92
CA THR A 932 3.74 -29.30 -34.50
C THR A 932 3.56 -27.94 -33.83
N PHE A 933 4.38 -26.95 -34.19
CA PHE A 933 4.35 -25.62 -33.58
C PHE A 933 3.59 -24.58 -34.40
N ILE A 934 2.97 -24.96 -35.51
CA ILE A 934 2.29 -24.02 -36.41
C ILE A 934 0.90 -23.64 -35.85
N LEU A 935 0.58 -22.36 -35.84
CA LEU A 935 -0.78 -21.90 -35.54
C LEU A 935 -1.77 -22.44 -36.60
N PRO A 936 -2.83 -23.16 -36.20
CA PRO A 936 -3.83 -23.67 -37.14
C PRO A 936 -4.50 -22.55 -37.95
N ALA A 937 -4.85 -22.84 -39.20
CA ALA A 937 -5.54 -21.88 -40.07
C ALA A 937 -6.82 -21.33 -39.41
N CYS A 938 -6.94 -20.01 -39.35
CA CYS A 938 -8.04 -19.30 -38.70
C CYS A 938 -8.21 -17.90 -39.30
N GLN A 939 -9.33 -17.23 -38.99
CA GLN A 939 -9.50 -15.81 -39.34
C GLN A 939 -9.10 -14.92 -38.17
N ILE A 940 -8.43 -13.82 -38.49
CA ILE A 940 -8.01 -12.77 -37.54
C ILE A 940 -8.37 -11.40 -38.10
N SER A 941 -8.47 -10.38 -37.24
CA SER A 941 -8.82 -9.02 -37.65
C SER A 941 -7.64 -8.26 -38.26
N ALA A 942 -7.92 -7.34 -39.17
CA ALA A 942 -6.93 -6.40 -39.73
C ALA A 942 -6.13 -5.68 -38.63
N SER A 943 -6.83 -5.25 -37.57
CA SER A 943 -6.23 -4.58 -36.42
C SER A 943 -5.19 -5.42 -35.67
N ALA A 944 -5.37 -6.74 -35.56
CA ALA A 944 -4.40 -7.61 -34.89
C ALA A 944 -3.11 -7.76 -35.71
N ARG A 945 -3.23 -7.79 -37.05
CA ARG A 945 -2.06 -7.81 -37.94
C ARG A 945 -1.28 -6.50 -37.91
N GLU A 946 -1.99 -5.38 -38.06
CA GLU A 946 -1.40 -4.05 -38.05
C GLU A 946 -0.71 -3.76 -36.71
N LEU A 947 -1.28 -4.22 -35.60
CA LEU A 947 -0.66 -4.12 -34.28
C LEU A 947 0.63 -4.92 -34.19
N LEU A 948 0.66 -6.15 -34.72
CA LEU A 948 1.88 -6.96 -34.76
C LEU A 948 2.95 -6.31 -35.64
N GLN A 949 2.56 -5.72 -36.78
CA GLN A 949 3.49 -4.96 -37.62
C GLN A 949 4.07 -3.76 -36.87
N LEU A 950 3.24 -3.00 -36.16
CA LEU A 950 3.69 -1.87 -35.32
C LEU A 950 4.72 -2.31 -34.27
N VAL A 951 4.55 -3.50 -33.67
CA VAL A 951 5.52 -4.06 -32.72
C VAL A 951 6.87 -4.35 -33.41
N HIS A 952 6.87 -4.89 -34.64
CA HIS A 952 8.09 -5.08 -35.41
C HIS A 952 8.74 -3.75 -35.79
N ASP A 953 7.95 -2.75 -36.17
CA ASP A 953 8.46 -1.42 -36.52
C ASP A 953 9.17 -0.77 -35.32
N ILE A 954 8.58 -0.85 -34.12
CA ILE A 954 9.20 -0.36 -32.88
C ILE A 954 10.51 -1.12 -32.56
N LEU A 955 10.53 -2.43 -32.77
CA LEU A 955 11.72 -3.24 -32.52
C LEU A 955 12.83 -2.98 -33.54
N ASN A 956 12.49 -2.75 -34.80
CA ASN A 956 13.45 -2.34 -35.82
C ASN A 956 14.05 -0.97 -35.50
N GLU A 957 13.23 -0.02 -35.02
CA GLU A 957 13.70 1.27 -34.52
C GLU A 957 14.64 1.11 -33.31
N ALA A 958 14.34 0.16 -32.41
CA ALA A 958 15.22 -0.16 -31.28
C ALA A 958 16.58 -0.71 -31.73
N VAL A 959 16.61 -1.48 -32.83
CA VAL A 959 17.85 -2.01 -33.42
C VAL A 959 18.69 -0.89 -34.03
N LEU A 960 18.07 0.02 -34.80
CA LEU A 960 18.77 1.17 -35.40
C LEU A 960 19.44 2.05 -34.33
N ASN A 961 18.80 2.25 -33.19
CA ASN A 961 19.32 3.08 -32.09
C ASN A 961 20.24 2.32 -31.11
N SER A 962 20.48 1.02 -31.33
CA SER A 962 21.27 0.18 -30.41
C SER A 962 22.75 0.52 -30.38
N GLU A 963 23.29 1.11 -31.45
CA GLU A 963 24.67 1.57 -31.50
C GLU A 963 24.87 2.88 -30.73
N ASN A 964 23.85 3.75 -30.67
CA ASN A 964 23.95 5.09 -30.08
C ASN A 964 23.65 5.10 -28.58
N SER A 965 22.58 4.44 -28.11
CA SER A 965 22.20 4.49 -26.68
C SER A 965 21.48 3.23 -26.20
N THR A 966 22.05 2.56 -25.20
CA THR A 966 21.43 1.38 -24.55
C THR A 966 20.10 1.74 -23.88
N ALA A 967 19.99 2.93 -23.30
CA ALA A 967 18.78 3.41 -22.64
C ALA A 967 17.64 3.64 -23.64
N ALA A 968 17.96 4.18 -24.82
CA ALA A 968 17.01 4.40 -25.91
C ALA A 968 16.42 3.07 -26.43
N SER A 969 17.29 2.10 -26.76
CA SER A 969 16.85 0.78 -27.21
C SER A 969 16.03 0.04 -26.16
N ALA A 970 16.39 0.16 -24.87
CA ALA A 970 15.59 -0.39 -23.78
C ALA A 970 14.18 0.23 -23.75
N LYS A 971 14.09 1.57 -23.85
CA LYS A 971 12.83 2.31 -23.82
C LYS A 971 11.90 1.92 -24.99
N LEU A 972 12.43 1.82 -26.21
CA LEU A 972 11.68 1.34 -27.38
C LEU A 972 11.23 -0.13 -27.23
N TYR A 973 12.10 -1.00 -26.72
CA TYR A 973 11.74 -2.38 -26.40
C TYR A 973 10.57 -2.46 -25.41
N TYR A 974 10.61 -1.70 -24.31
CA TYR A 974 9.49 -1.65 -23.36
C TYR A 974 8.24 -1.01 -23.96
N THR A 975 8.37 -0.01 -24.84
CA THR A 975 7.23 0.55 -25.58
C THR A 975 6.54 -0.50 -26.44
N SER A 976 7.29 -1.40 -27.11
CA SER A 976 6.69 -2.51 -27.87
C SER A 976 5.88 -3.48 -26.98
N ARG A 977 6.35 -3.74 -25.76
CA ARG A 977 5.63 -4.54 -24.75
C ARG A 977 4.36 -3.81 -24.29
N ASN A 978 4.46 -2.50 -24.04
CA ASN A 978 3.33 -1.67 -23.62
C ASN A 978 2.22 -1.63 -24.68
N VAL A 979 2.55 -1.69 -25.98
CA VAL A 979 1.56 -1.79 -27.07
C VAL A 979 0.72 -3.08 -26.94
N ILE A 980 1.36 -4.21 -26.64
CA ILE A 980 0.66 -5.48 -26.43
C ILE A 980 -0.17 -5.46 -25.14
N GLU A 981 0.37 -4.91 -24.04
CA GLU A 981 -0.41 -4.75 -22.80
C GLU A 981 -1.62 -3.85 -23.03
N HIS A 982 -1.47 -2.75 -23.77
CA HIS A 982 -2.57 -1.86 -24.10
C HIS A 982 -3.70 -2.58 -24.86
N TYR A 983 -3.36 -3.50 -25.77
CA TYR A 983 -4.34 -4.35 -26.46
C TYR A 983 -5.09 -5.27 -25.48
N VAL A 984 -4.37 -5.95 -24.57
CA VAL A 984 -4.95 -6.87 -23.58
C VAL A 984 -6.00 -6.16 -22.72
N TRP A 985 -5.72 -4.92 -22.28
CA TRP A 985 -6.63 -4.20 -21.38
C TRP A 985 -7.77 -3.48 -22.09
N THR A 986 -7.51 -2.91 -23.27
CA THR A 986 -8.43 -1.96 -23.89
C THR A 986 -9.45 -2.65 -24.80
N VAL A 987 -9.07 -3.70 -25.54
CA VAL A 987 -10.00 -4.37 -26.47
C VAL A 987 -11.20 -4.99 -25.74
N PRO A 988 -11.03 -5.75 -24.63
CA PRO A 988 -12.16 -6.35 -23.92
C PRO A 988 -13.13 -5.31 -23.34
N GLU A 989 -12.62 -4.17 -22.90
CA GLU A 989 -13.43 -3.12 -22.27
C GLU A 989 -14.14 -2.27 -23.31
N TYR A 990 -13.42 -1.81 -24.34
CA TYR A 990 -13.98 -0.95 -25.39
C TYR A 990 -15.01 -1.70 -26.25
N HIS A 991 -14.72 -2.96 -26.62
CA HIS A 991 -15.61 -3.77 -27.45
C HIS A 991 -16.54 -4.69 -26.64
N LYS A 992 -16.67 -4.47 -25.32
CA LYS A 992 -17.40 -5.34 -24.38
C LYS A 992 -18.79 -5.76 -24.87
N LYS A 993 -19.60 -4.79 -25.30
CA LYS A 993 -20.97 -5.05 -25.79
C LYS A 993 -20.98 -6.04 -26.96
N PHE A 994 -20.04 -5.90 -27.89
CA PHE A 994 -19.93 -6.78 -29.05
C PHE A 994 -19.36 -8.16 -28.67
N LEU A 995 -18.38 -8.18 -27.75
CA LEU A 995 -17.77 -9.42 -27.25
C LEU A 995 -18.69 -10.24 -26.34
N GLU A 996 -19.76 -9.64 -25.81
CA GLU A 996 -20.78 -10.36 -25.05
C GLU A 996 -21.87 -10.92 -25.98
N THR A 997 -22.19 -10.24 -27.09
CA THR A 997 -23.41 -10.49 -27.88
C THR A 997 -23.19 -11.07 -29.28
N ILE A 998 -22.10 -10.77 -29.98
CA ILE A 998 -21.90 -11.12 -31.41
C ILE A 998 -20.94 -12.31 -31.55
N PRO A 999 -21.41 -13.53 -31.88
CA PRO A 999 -20.58 -14.75 -31.85
C PRO A 999 -19.34 -14.71 -32.76
N GLN A 1000 -19.45 -14.07 -33.93
CA GLN A 1000 -18.34 -13.95 -34.88
C GLN A 1000 -17.19 -13.11 -34.32
N GLN A 1001 -17.51 -11.96 -33.69
CA GLN A 1001 -16.49 -11.06 -33.14
C GLN A 1001 -15.77 -11.66 -31.92
N VAL A 1002 -16.48 -12.45 -31.11
CA VAL A 1002 -15.85 -13.19 -30.00
C VAL A 1002 -14.85 -14.23 -30.51
N ALA A 1003 -15.23 -14.97 -31.56
CA ALA A 1003 -14.36 -15.97 -32.19
C ALA A 1003 -13.13 -15.30 -32.83
N LEU A 1004 -13.31 -14.17 -33.52
CA LEU A 1004 -12.21 -13.38 -34.07
C LEU A 1004 -11.28 -12.85 -32.97
N PHE A 1005 -11.83 -12.32 -31.87
CA PHE A 1005 -11.02 -11.85 -30.74
C PHE A 1005 -10.22 -12.98 -30.08
N HIS A 1006 -10.82 -14.17 -29.94
CA HIS A 1006 -10.12 -15.37 -29.47
C HIS A 1006 -8.93 -15.70 -30.37
N ASN A 1007 -9.15 -15.76 -31.69
CA ASN A 1007 -8.09 -16.04 -32.65
C ASN A 1007 -7.01 -14.95 -32.68
N ASN A 1008 -7.39 -13.67 -32.58
CA ASN A 1008 -6.44 -12.56 -32.50
C ASN A 1008 -5.48 -12.75 -31.31
N CYS A 1009 -6.02 -13.11 -30.14
CA CYS A 1009 -5.21 -13.37 -28.95
C CYS A 1009 -4.27 -14.57 -29.15
N MET A 1010 -4.75 -15.64 -29.79
CA MET A 1010 -3.92 -16.82 -30.09
C MET A 1010 -2.84 -16.52 -31.12
N TYR A 1011 -3.16 -15.71 -32.14
CA TYR A 1011 -2.23 -15.26 -33.18
C TYR A 1011 -1.13 -14.37 -32.62
N LEU A 1012 -1.49 -13.33 -31.85
CA LEU A 1012 -0.52 -12.46 -31.19
C LEU A 1012 0.35 -13.26 -30.22
N ALA A 1013 -0.26 -14.11 -29.38
CA ALA A 1013 0.48 -14.94 -28.44
C ALA A 1013 1.44 -15.91 -29.14
N HIS A 1014 1.06 -16.47 -30.30
CA HIS A 1014 1.93 -17.37 -31.06
C HIS A 1014 3.19 -16.66 -31.58
N ASN A 1015 3.03 -15.50 -32.22
CA ASN A 1015 4.17 -14.74 -32.76
C ASN A 1015 5.08 -14.17 -31.64
N LEU A 1016 4.51 -13.79 -30.50
CA LEU A 1016 5.28 -13.27 -29.37
C LEU A 1016 6.20 -14.32 -28.72
N MET A 1017 5.92 -15.62 -28.87
CA MET A 1017 6.82 -16.67 -28.32
C MET A 1017 8.20 -16.65 -28.97
N THR A 1018 8.30 -16.29 -30.26
CA THR A 1018 9.55 -16.33 -31.04
C THR A 1018 10.21 -14.96 -31.20
N LEU A 1019 9.44 -13.87 -31.09
CA LEU A 1019 9.91 -12.49 -31.22
C LEU A 1019 11.12 -12.16 -30.32
N GLY A 1020 11.11 -12.63 -29.07
CA GLY A 1020 12.22 -12.41 -28.15
C GLY A 1020 13.53 -13.05 -28.63
N HIS A 1021 13.45 -14.26 -29.19
CA HIS A 1021 14.61 -14.98 -29.75
C HIS A 1021 15.10 -14.32 -31.04
N GLU A 1022 14.19 -13.93 -31.94
CA GLU A 1022 14.53 -13.31 -33.22
C GLU A 1022 15.33 -12.00 -33.05
N TYR A 1023 14.93 -11.17 -32.10
CA TYR A 1023 15.56 -9.86 -31.86
C TYR A 1023 16.71 -9.91 -30.84
N LYS A 1024 16.92 -11.02 -30.13
CA LYS A 1024 18.02 -11.19 -29.15
C LYS A 1024 19.39 -11.01 -29.80
N ALA A 1025 19.60 -11.55 -31.01
CA ALA A 1025 20.85 -11.40 -31.74
C ALA A 1025 21.02 -9.98 -32.32
N LYS A 1026 19.91 -9.35 -32.73
CA LYS A 1026 19.87 -8.00 -33.33
C LYS A 1026 20.03 -6.87 -32.31
N LEU A 1027 19.85 -7.14 -31.01
CA LEU A 1027 19.96 -6.17 -29.91
C LEU A 1027 21.10 -6.51 -28.92
N PRO A 1028 22.38 -6.46 -29.34
CA PRO A 1028 23.50 -6.99 -28.57
C PRO A 1028 23.77 -6.25 -27.26
N LYS A 1029 23.46 -4.94 -27.17
CA LYS A 1029 23.63 -4.15 -25.93
C LYS A 1029 22.58 -4.44 -24.86
N LEU A 1030 21.48 -5.12 -25.22
CA LEU A 1030 20.43 -5.54 -24.28
C LEU A 1030 20.61 -7.00 -23.82
N LYS A 1031 21.76 -7.64 -24.06
CA LYS A 1031 22.05 -9.03 -23.66
C LYS A 1031 21.89 -9.31 -22.17
N ASN A 1032 22.11 -8.31 -21.30
CA ASN A 1032 21.92 -8.43 -19.85
C ASN A 1032 20.45 -8.23 -19.42
N HIS A 1033 19.58 -7.81 -20.33
CA HIS A 1033 18.14 -7.69 -20.09
C HIS A 1033 17.43 -8.96 -20.61
N ASN A 1034 16.45 -9.45 -19.84
CA ASN A 1034 15.62 -10.58 -20.26
C ASN A 1034 14.65 -10.14 -21.38
N ILE A 1035 15.13 -10.17 -22.63
CA ILE A 1035 14.32 -9.88 -23.83
C ILE A 1035 13.37 -11.07 -24.08
N THR A 1036 12.17 -11.00 -23.52
CA THR A 1036 11.14 -12.03 -23.66
C THR A 1036 9.75 -11.40 -23.74
N TYR A 1037 8.80 -12.10 -24.36
CA TYR A 1037 7.37 -11.74 -24.33
C TYR A 1037 6.51 -12.86 -23.74
N VAL A 1038 7.13 -13.91 -23.20
CA VAL A 1038 6.46 -15.12 -22.71
C VAL A 1038 5.40 -14.79 -21.66
N ASP A 1039 5.65 -13.82 -20.78
CA ASP A 1039 4.70 -13.35 -19.78
C ASP A 1039 3.43 -12.76 -20.39
N LEU A 1040 3.54 -12.04 -21.52
CA LEU A 1040 2.42 -11.47 -22.25
C LEU A 1040 1.64 -12.53 -23.04
N THR A 1041 2.30 -13.61 -23.48
CA THR A 1041 1.62 -14.71 -24.20
C THR A 1041 0.56 -15.38 -23.32
N LEU A 1042 0.86 -15.61 -22.03
CA LEU A 1042 -0.08 -16.20 -21.08
C LEU A 1042 -1.27 -15.28 -20.84
N LYS A 1043 -1.04 -13.97 -20.69
CA LYS A 1043 -2.10 -12.97 -20.52
C LYS A 1043 -3.06 -12.96 -21.71
N LEU A 1044 -2.53 -12.93 -22.95
CA LEU A 1044 -3.33 -12.97 -24.18
C LEU A 1044 -4.14 -14.27 -24.31
N ARG A 1045 -3.51 -15.43 -24.10
CA ARG A 1045 -4.22 -16.73 -24.18
C ARG A 1045 -5.33 -16.83 -23.16
N ASN A 1046 -5.09 -16.38 -21.93
CA ASN A 1046 -6.07 -16.40 -20.86
C ASN A 1046 -7.27 -15.50 -21.17
N ILE A 1047 -7.03 -14.25 -21.59
CA ILE A 1047 -8.12 -13.31 -21.85
C ILE A 1047 -8.96 -13.73 -23.06
N GLY A 1048 -8.31 -14.17 -24.16
CA GLY A 1048 -9.00 -14.67 -25.34
C GLY A 1048 -9.80 -15.95 -25.06
N SER A 1049 -9.26 -16.88 -24.26
CA SER A 1049 -9.96 -18.11 -23.88
C SER A 1049 -11.12 -17.84 -22.94
N GLN A 1050 -10.93 -16.99 -21.93
CA GLN A 1050 -11.95 -16.67 -20.94
C GLN A 1050 -13.16 -15.99 -21.58
N THR A 1051 -12.92 -14.98 -22.43
CA THR A 1051 -13.99 -14.26 -23.13
C THR A 1051 -14.79 -15.20 -24.04
N PHE A 1052 -14.10 -16.06 -24.79
CA PHE A 1052 -14.76 -17.03 -25.66
C PHE A 1052 -15.55 -18.10 -24.89
N LEU A 1053 -14.99 -18.64 -23.81
CA LEU A 1053 -15.69 -19.61 -22.94
C LEU A 1053 -16.92 -19.00 -22.27
N ASN A 1054 -16.87 -17.74 -21.86
CA ASN A 1054 -18.02 -17.02 -21.32
C ASN A 1054 -19.14 -16.92 -22.37
N HIS A 1055 -18.80 -16.62 -23.62
CA HIS A 1055 -19.79 -16.58 -24.69
C HIS A 1055 -20.35 -17.96 -25.03
N VAL A 1056 -19.53 -19.03 -25.01
CA VAL A 1056 -20.03 -20.42 -25.16
C VAL A 1056 -21.02 -20.77 -24.04
N LYS A 1057 -20.77 -20.35 -22.79
CA LYS A 1057 -21.72 -20.52 -21.68
C LYS A 1057 -23.02 -19.74 -21.91
N TYR A 1058 -22.92 -18.53 -22.45
CA TYR A 1058 -24.08 -17.71 -22.82
C TYR A 1058 -24.95 -18.40 -23.89
N GLN A 1059 -24.34 -18.91 -24.97
CA GLN A 1059 -25.06 -19.67 -26.01
C GLN A 1059 -25.71 -20.95 -25.46
N ARG A 1060 -25.05 -21.65 -24.53
CA ARG A 1060 -25.64 -22.79 -23.82
C ARG A 1060 -26.84 -22.37 -22.96
N GLY A 1061 -26.78 -21.21 -22.31
CA GLY A 1061 -27.89 -20.63 -21.55
C GLY A 1061 -29.12 -20.44 -22.43
N ILE A 1062 -28.97 -19.80 -23.59
CA ILE A 1062 -30.05 -19.60 -24.57
C ILE A 1062 -30.72 -20.94 -24.94
N ILE A 1063 -29.92 -21.95 -25.28
CA ILE A 1063 -30.45 -23.28 -25.64
C ILE A 1063 -31.17 -23.93 -24.46
N THR A 1064 -30.63 -23.82 -23.25
CA THR A 1064 -31.26 -24.38 -22.04
C THR A 1064 -32.59 -23.70 -21.74
N ASP A 1065 -32.68 -22.37 -21.91
CA ASP A 1065 -33.89 -21.61 -21.65
C ASP A 1065 -34.98 -21.92 -22.71
N ILE A 1066 -34.61 -22.07 -23.99
CA ILE A 1066 -35.54 -22.56 -25.04
C ILE A 1066 -36.13 -23.93 -24.67
N ILE A 1067 -35.34 -24.85 -24.09
CA ILE A 1067 -35.80 -26.19 -23.69
C ILE A 1067 -36.60 -26.16 -22.38
N LYS A 1068 -36.41 -25.17 -21.51
CA LYS A 1068 -37.25 -24.97 -20.32
C LYS A 1068 -38.64 -24.45 -20.70
N ASP A 1069 -38.68 -23.48 -21.61
CA ASP A 1069 -39.92 -22.84 -22.05
C ASP A 1069 -40.75 -23.71 -23.02
N SER A 1070 -40.21 -24.86 -23.44
CA SER A 1070 -40.85 -25.77 -24.39
C SER A 1070 -42.01 -26.58 -23.81
N GLY A 1071 -42.18 -26.61 -22.48
CA GLY A 1071 -43.20 -27.44 -21.82
C GLY A 1071 -42.95 -28.95 -21.89
N LEU A 1072 -41.70 -29.40 -22.12
CA LEU A 1072 -41.36 -30.84 -22.24
C LEU A 1072 -41.86 -31.68 -21.03
N SER A 1073 -41.93 -31.07 -19.84
CA SER A 1073 -42.43 -31.71 -18.62
C SER A 1073 -43.95 -31.91 -18.61
N GLN A 1074 -44.70 -31.17 -19.42
CA GLN A 1074 -46.17 -31.24 -19.53
C GLN A 1074 -46.63 -32.37 -20.45
N LEU A 1075 -45.77 -32.87 -21.34
CA LEU A 1075 -46.04 -34.04 -22.20
C LEU A 1075 -46.35 -35.33 -21.42
N ALA A 1076 -45.95 -35.41 -20.14
CA ALA A 1076 -46.18 -36.57 -19.29
C ALA A 1076 -47.56 -36.59 -18.60
N GLN A 1077 -48.28 -35.48 -18.56
CA GLN A 1077 -49.49 -35.32 -17.72
C GLN A 1077 -50.83 -35.57 -18.47
N ASN A 1078 -50.82 -36.35 -19.57
CA ASN A 1078 -52.03 -36.82 -20.28
C ASN A 1078 -53.04 -35.73 -20.73
N GLN A 1079 -52.62 -34.47 -20.87
CA GLN A 1079 -53.35 -33.51 -21.69
C GLN A 1079 -52.55 -33.35 -22.97
N LEU A 1080 -53.20 -33.45 -24.14
CA LEU A 1080 -52.60 -32.98 -25.39
C LEU A 1080 -52.76 -31.46 -25.48
N PRO A 1081 -51.77 -30.62 -25.12
CA PRO A 1081 -51.52 -29.42 -25.89
C PRO A 1081 -50.64 -29.82 -27.07
N SER A 1082 -50.89 -29.20 -28.22
CA SER A 1082 -50.27 -29.51 -29.52
C SER A 1082 -48.78 -29.88 -29.41
N SER A 1083 -48.41 -31.04 -29.98
CA SER A 1083 -47.03 -31.48 -30.29
C SER A 1083 -46.13 -30.40 -30.93
N SER A 1084 -46.73 -29.30 -31.41
CA SER A 1084 -46.07 -28.14 -32.01
C SER A 1084 -45.14 -27.36 -31.07
N GLY A 1085 -45.37 -27.34 -29.74
CA GLY A 1085 -44.58 -26.52 -28.80
C GLY A 1085 -43.16 -27.03 -28.59
N VAL A 1086 -43.02 -28.32 -28.26
CA VAL A 1086 -41.73 -29.00 -28.06
C VAL A 1086 -40.98 -29.15 -29.38
N GLU A 1087 -41.69 -29.50 -30.45
CA GLU A 1087 -41.10 -29.56 -31.79
C GLU A 1087 -40.52 -28.20 -32.21
N ARG A 1088 -41.26 -27.11 -31.98
CA ARG A 1088 -40.81 -25.74 -32.27
C ARG A 1088 -39.57 -25.37 -31.46
N ALA A 1089 -39.52 -25.71 -30.17
CA ALA A 1089 -38.37 -25.45 -29.31
C ALA A 1089 -37.11 -26.22 -29.76
N LEU A 1090 -37.25 -27.51 -30.10
CA LEU A 1090 -36.14 -28.32 -30.63
C LEU A 1090 -35.66 -27.80 -31.99
N ARG A 1091 -36.59 -27.42 -32.88
CA ARG A 1091 -36.25 -26.77 -34.16
C ARG A 1091 -35.54 -25.43 -33.95
N GLN A 1092 -35.91 -24.67 -32.93
CA GLN A 1092 -35.26 -23.40 -32.56
C GLN A 1092 -33.85 -23.62 -32.01
N CYS A 1093 -33.63 -24.64 -31.17
CA CYS A 1093 -32.30 -25.03 -30.70
C CYS A 1093 -31.38 -25.45 -31.85
N ILE A 1094 -31.88 -26.26 -32.79
CA ILE A 1094 -31.11 -26.66 -33.98
C ILE A 1094 -30.81 -25.44 -34.86
N ARG A 1095 -31.77 -24.53 -35.08
CA ARG A 1095 -31.53 -23.27 -35.80
C ARG A 1095 -30.44 -22.42 -35.14
N GLN A 1096 -30.39 -22.39 -33.81
CA GLN A 1096 -29.34 -21.66 -33.09
C GLN A 1096 -27.96 -22.29 -33.33
N LEU A 1097 -27.85 -23.62 -33.33
CA LEU A 1097 -26.60 -24.30 -33.65
C LEU A 1097 -26.20 -24.14 -35.13
N GLU A 1098 -27.17 -24.15 -36.04
CA GLU A 1098 -26.96 -23.86 -37.48
C GLU A 1098 -26.46 -22.41 -37.68
N LEU A 1099 -26.99 -21.44 -36.94
CA LEU A 1099 -26.48 -20.06 -36.92
C LEU A 1099 -25.04 -20.00 -36.40
N LEU A 1100 -24.72 -20.73 -35.33
CA LEU A 1100 -23.34 -20.80 -34.82
C LEU A 1100 -22.39 -21.46 -35.82
N LYS A 1101 -22.86 -22.45 -36.59
CA LYS A 1101 -22.10 -23.03 -37.70
C LYS A 1101 -21.75 -21.98 -38.74
N THR A 1102 -22.70 -21.16 -39.21
CA THR A 1102 -22.42 -20.18 -40.28
C THR A 1102 -21.38 -19.15 -39.86
N VAL A 1103 -21.37 -18.75 -38.59
CA VAL A 1103 -20.44 -17.72 -38.08
C VAL A 1103 -19.11 -18.25 -37.57
N TRP A 1104 -19.02 -19.49 -37.08
CA TRP A 1104 -17.78 -20.02 -36.49
C TRP A 1104 -16.97 -20.93 -37.42
N PHE A 1105 -17.61 -21.60 -38.38
CA PHE A 1105 -16.96 -22.62 -39.20
C PHE A 1105 -15.75 -22.11 -39.98
N ASN A 1106 -15.88 -20.93 -40.60
CA ASN A 1106 -14.79 -20.32 -41.38
C ASN A 1106 -13.84 -19.45 -40.53
N VAL A 1107 -14.18 -19.21 -39.26
CA VAL A 1107 -13.42 -18.32 -38.37
C VAL A 1107 -12.47 -19.12 -37.49
N LEU A 1108 -12.99 -20.13 -36.77
CA LEU A 1108 -12.23 -20.90 -35.79
C LEU A 1108 -11.43 -22.03 -36.46
N PRO A 1109 -10.30 -22.45 -35.86
CA PRO A 1109 -9.67 -23.72 -36.20
C PRO A 1109 -10.65 -24.88 -36.09
N ILE A 1110 -10.58 -25.83 -37.02
CA ILE A 1110 -11.56 -26.93 -37.15
C ILE A 1110 -11.74 -27.73 -35.85
N ASN A 1111 -10.65 -28.01 -35.13
CA ASN A 1111 -10.69 -28.73 -33.85
C ASN A 1111 -11.35 -27.92 -32.72
N VAL A 1112 -11.11 -26.60 -32.69
CA VAL A 1112 -11.71 -25.70 -31.70
C VAL A 1112 -13.21 -25.59 -31.97
N TYR A 1113 -13.58 -25.43 -33.25
CA TYR A 1113 -14.95 -25.41 -33.73
C TYR A 1113 -15.74 -26.67 -33.36
N HIS A 1114 -15.21 -27.87 -33.63
CA HIS A 1114 -15.91 -29.12 -33.27
C HIS A 1114 -16.04 -29.29 -31.76
N LYS A 1115 -14.99 -28.96 -31.00
CA LYS A 1115 -15.00 -29.09 -29.54
C LYS A 1115 -16.04 -28.14 -28.90
N THR A 1116 -16.18 -26.92 -29.41
CA THR A 1116 -17.11 -25.93 -28.86
C THR A 1116 -18.56 -26.29 -29.17
N LEU A 1117 -18.89 -26.58 -30.43
CA LEU A 1117 -20.24 -27.00 -30.82
C LEU A 1117 -20.61 -28.35 -30.20
N GLY A 1118 -19.66 -29.29 -30.13
CA GLY A 1118 -19.85 -30.56 -29.44
C GLY A 1118 -20.20 -30.37 -27.96
N CYS A 1119 -19.55 -29.43 -27.27
CA CYS A 1119 -19.88 -29.10 -25.88
C CYS A 1119 -21.29 -28.53 -25.71
N ILE A 1120 -21.72 -27.63 -26.61
CA ILE A 1120 -23.05 -27.02 -26.56
C ILE A 1120 -24.12 -28.09 -26.84
N LEU A 1121 -23.94 -28.88 -27.91
CA LEU A 1121 -24.86 -29.97 -28.28
C LEU A 1121 -24.91 -31.07 -27.21
N ASN A 1122 -23.78 -31.41 -26.59
CA ASN A 1122 -23.74 -32.35 -25.47
C ASN A 1122 -24.59 -31.87 -24.29
N SER A 1123 -24.53 -30.57 -23.97
CA SER A 1123 -25.33 -29.99 -22.89
C SER A 1123 -26.83 -30.02 -23.21
N MET A 1124 -27.19 -29.73 -24.47
CA MET A 1124 -28.57 -29.84 -24.96
C MET A 1124 -29.11 -31.28 -24.82
N ILE A 1125 -28.32 -32.26 -25.26
CA ILE A 1125 -28.71 -33.68 -25.21
C ILE A 1125 -28.81 -34.17 -23.76
N GLU A 1126 -27.88 -33.75 -22.91
CA GLU A 1126 -27.92 -34.09 -21.49
C GLU A 1126 -29.18 -33.56 -20.80
N ASP A 1127 -29.59 -32.32 -21.07
CA ASP A 1127 -30.83 -31.74 -20.54
C ASP A 1127 -32.07 -32.51 -21.02
N LEU A 1128 -32.13 -32.88 -22.31
CA LEU A 1128 -33.23 -33.68 -22.88
C LEU A 1128 -33.31 -35.08 -22.25
N ILE A 1129 -32.17 -35.77 -22.13
CA ILE A 1129 -32.10 -37.11 -21.51
C ILE A 1129 -32.56 -37.02 -20.05
N CYS A 1130 -32.05 -36.04 -19.29
CA CYS A 1130 -32.40 -35.90 -17.87
C CYS A 1130 -33.91 -35.69 -17.70
N LYS A 1131 -34.51 -34.79 -18.48
CA LYS A 1131 -35.95 -34.51 -18.40
C LYS A 1131 -36.81 -35.74 -18.71
N VAL A 1132 -36.45 -36.56 -19.70
CA VAL A 1132 -37.19 -37.80 -20.00
C VAL A 1132 -36.99 -38.85 -18.91
N THR A 1133 -35.77 -39.01 -18.38
CA THR A 1133 -35.50 -40.02 -17.34
C THR A 1133 -36.18 -39.74 -16.01
N ILE A 1134 -36.59 -38.50 -15.74
CA ILE A 1134 -37.23 -38.09 -14.48
C ILE A 1134 -38.76 -38.34 -14.50
N LEU A 1135 -39.37 -38.52 -15.68
CA LEU A 1135 -40.82 -38.70 -15.80
C LEU A 1135 -41.29 -39.95 -15.06
N GLU A 1136 -42.41 -39.82 -14.35
CA GLU A 1136 -42.99 -40.90 -13.54
C GLU A 1136 -43.83 -41.87 -14.39
N ASP A 1137 -44.58 -41.35 -15.37
CA ASP A 1137 -45.41 -42.11 -16.31
C ASP A 1137 -45.26 -41.54 -17.73
N ILE A 1138 -45.16 -42.44 -18.73
CA ILE A 1138 -45.07 -42.12 -20.16
C ILE A 1138 -46.09 -43.00 -20.91
N SER A 1139 -47.07 -42.38 -21.56
CA SER A 1139 -48.04 -43.11 -22.40
C SER A 1139 -47.39 -43.63 -23.69
N ALA A 1140 -47.98 -44.67 -24.30
CA ALA A 1140 -47.45 -45.24 -25.56
C ALA A 1140 -47.44 -44.20 -26.71
N ASP A 1141 -48.46 -43.33 -26.76
CA ASP A 1141 -48.53 -42.24 -27.72
C ASP A 1141 -47.44 -41.19 -27.47
N ALA A 1142 -47.19 -40.82 -26.20
CA ALA A 1142 -46.13 -39.88 -25.83
C ALA A 1142 -44.71 -40.44 -26.08
N ALA A 1143 -44.50 -41.74 -25.86
CA ALA A 1143 -43.23 -42.41 -26.19
C ALA A 1143 -42.96 -42.37 -27.70
N THR A 1144 -43.98 -42.64 -28.52
CA THR A 1144 -43.89 -42.58 -29.99
C THR A 1144 -43.60 -41.15 -30.47
N GLU A 1145 -44.21 -40.15 -29.85
CA GLU A 1145 -43.96 -38.74 -30.17
C GLU A 1145 -42.54 -38.29 -29.79
N LEU A 1146 -42.05 -38.64 -28.59
CA LEU A 1146 -40.68 -38.36 -28.16
C LEU A 1146 -39.64 -38.97 -29.09
N VAL A 1147 -39.90 -40.18 -29.59
CA VAL A 1147 -39.02 -40.84 -30.56
C VAL A 1147 -38.99 -40.09 -31.89
N ASN A 1148 -40.14 -39.66 -32.42
CA ASN A 1148 -40.19 -38.85 -33.63
C ASN A 1148 -39.41 -37.52 -33.48
N LEU A 1149 -39.54 -36.86 -32.33
CA LEU A 1149 -38.81 -35.62 -32.01
C LEU A 1149 -37.30 -35.84 -31.88
N PHE A 1150 -36.87 -36.91 -31.20
CA PHE A 1150 -35.45 -37.23 -31.06
C PHE A 1150 -34.84 -37.73 -32.38
N ASN A 1151 -35.58 -38.47 -33.21
CA ASN A 1151 -35.12 -38.86 -34.55
C ASN A 1151 -34.92 -37.64 -35.48
N MET A 1152 -35.76 -36.61 -35.36
CA MET A 1152 -35.51 -35.32 -36.04
C MET A 1152 -34.17 -34.71 -35.61
N LEU A 1153 -33.85 -34.73 -34.32
CA LEU A 1153 -32.58 -34.21 -33.78
C LEU A 1153 -31.38 -35.06 -34.23
N VAL A 1154 -31.50 -36.39 -34.17
CA VAL A 1154 -30.45 -37.34 -34.60
C VAL A 1154 -30.14 -37.19 -36.09
N LYS A 1155 -31.13 -36.88 -36.92
CA LYS A 1155 -30.94 -36.64 -38.37
C LYS A 1155 -30.26 -35.31 -38.68
N ARG A 1156 -30.54 -34.24 -37.91
CA ARG A 1156 -30.08 -32.88 -38.21
C ARG A 1156 -28.80 -32.47 -37.48
N ALA A 1157 -28.58 -32.94 -36.25
CA ALA A 1157 -27.44 -32.52 -35.45
C ALA A 1157 -26.06 -32.91 -36.04
N PRO A 1158 -25.89 -34.06 -36.73
CA PRO A 1158 -24.62 -34.38 -37.38
C PRO A 1158 -24.21 -33.45 -38.52
N LEU A 1159 -25.20 -32.88 -39.22
CA LEU A 1159 -24.97 -31.92 -40.30
C LEU A 1159 -24.36 -30.61 -39.82
N ILE A 1160 -24.32 -30.36 -38.51
CA ILE A 1160 -23.73 -29.16 -37.92
C ILE A 1160 -22.19 -29.25 -37.95
N PHE A 1161 -21.61 -30.46 -37.89
CA PHE A 1161 -20.16 -30.65 -37.93
C PHE A 1161 -19.65 -30.67 -39.39
N SER A 1162 -18.33 -30.64 -39.57
CA SER A 1162 -17.73 -30.75 -40.91
C SER A 1162 -17.80 -32.17 -41.47
N GLU A 1163 -17.74 -33.16 -40.59
CA GLU A 1163 -17.90 -34.58 -40.89
C GLU A 1163 -18.96 -35.16 -39.97
N GLU A 1164 -19.92 -35.92 -40.49
CA GLU A 1164 -21.04 -36.46 -39.72
C GLU A 1164 -20.58 -37.37 -38.56
N ASN A 1165 -19.49 -38.10 -38.75
CA ASN A 1165 -18.92 -38.97 -37.72
C ASN A 1165 -18.27 -38.21 -36.55
N SER A 1166 -17.99 -36.91 -36.70
CA SER A 1166 -17.39 -36.09 -35.65
C SER A 1166 -18.28 -35.95 -34.42
N VAL A 1167 -19.60 -36.07 -34.57
CA VAL A 1167 -20.55 -36.02 -33.44
C VAL A 1167 -20.21 -37.09 -32.39
N ASN A 1168 -19.89 -38.30 -32.83
CA ASN A 1168 -19.55 -39.42 -31.93
C ASN A 1168 -18.30 -39.13 -31.10
N ARG A 1169 -17.38 -38.31 -31.61
CA ARG A 1169 -16.13 -37.95 -30.94
C ARG A 1169 -16.30 -36.78 -29.97
N TYR A 1170 -17.06 -35.76 -30.36
CA TYR A 1170 -17.13 -34.49 -29.63
C TYR A 1170 -18.37 -34.35 -28.73
N VAL A 1171 -19.39 -35.21 -28.91
CA VAL A 1171 -20.62 -35.21 -28.11
C VAL A 1171 -20.67 -36.50 -27.27
N LYS A 1172 -20.22 -36.41 -26.02
CA LYS A 1172 -20.05 -37.56 -25.14
C LYS A 1172 -21.36 -38.33 -24.88
N LYS A 1173 -22.49 -37.62 -24.72
CA LYS A 1173 -23.81 -38.22 -24.44
C LYS A 1173 -24.57 -38.66 -25.70
N TRP A 1174 -23.94 -38.64 -26.88
CA TRP A 1174 -24.59 -38.99 -28.14
C TRP A 1174 -25.08 -40.45 -28.17
N GLN A 1175 -24.22 -41.39 -27.75
CA GLN A 1175 -24.60 -42.81 -27.67
C GLN A 1175 -25.72 -43.06 -26.65
N LYS A 1176 -25.67 -42.37 -25.50
CA LYS A 1176 -26.76 -42.38 -24.51
C LYS A 1176 -28.11 -41.94 -25.09
N MET A 1177 -28.14 -40.93 -25.96
CA MET A 1177 -29.36 -40.50 -26.64
C MET A 1177 -29.89 -41.56 -27.61
N LEU A 1178 -29.01 -42.18 -28.40
CA LEU A 1178 -29.39 -43.25 -29.34
C LEU A 1178 -29.95 -44.48 -28.62
N GLU A 1179 -29.38 -44.83 -27.46
CA GLU A 1179 -29.91 -45.91 -26.62
C GLU A 1179 -31.24 -45.55 -25.97
N LEU A 1180 -31.45 -44.28 -25.56
CA LEU A 1180 -32.74 -43.82 -25.05
C LEU A 1180 -33.87 -44.00 -26.07
N ILE A 1181 -33.64 -43.60 -27.32
CA ILE A 1181 -34.61 -43.75 -28.43
C ILE A 1181 -35.03 -45.22 -28.58
N LYS A 1182 -34.05 -46.13 -28.58
CA LYS A 1182 -34.31 -47.56 -28.69
C LYS A 1182 -35.08 -48.12 -27.50
N VAL A 1183 -34.87 -47.59 -26.29
CA VAL A 1183 -35.61 -48.02 -25.09
C VAL A 1183 -37.06 -47.55 -25.11
N LEU A 1184 -37.34 -46.35 -25.63
CA LEU A 1184 -38.70 -45.80 -25.76
C LEU A 1184 -39.57 -46.63 -26.73
N GLU A 1185 -38.98 -47.29 -27.73
CA GLU A 1185 -39.69 -48.18 -28.68
C GLU A 1185 -39.62 -49.68 -28.33
N ALA A 1186 -38.81 -50.05 -27.33
CA ALA A 1186 -38.50 -51.45 -27.04
C ALA A 1186 -39.62 -52.18 -26.27
N SER A 1187 -39.74 -53.49 -26.46
CA SER A 1187 -40.52 -54.33 -25.54
C SER A 1187 -39.73 -54.64 -24.26
N LEU A 1188 -40.40 -55.08 -23.18
CA LEU A 1188 -39.73 -55.54 -21.95
C LEU A 1188 -38.62 -56.58 -22.22
N LYS A 1189 -38.83 -57.48 -23.20
CA LYS A 1189 -37.86 -58.51 -23.60
C LYS A 1189 -36.64 -57.91 -24.31
N ASP A 1190 -36.85 -56.86 -25.09
CA ASP A 1190 -35.75 -56.16 -25.77
C ASP A 1190 -34.91 -55.36 -24.77
N ILE A 1191 -35.55 -54.74 -23.77
CA ILE A 1191 -34.84 -54.03 -22.69
C ILE A 1191 -33.98 -55.00 -21.88
N GLU A 1192 -34.52 -56.18 -21.53
CA GLU A 1192 -33.76 -57.25 -20.86
C GLU A 1192 -32.52 -57.67 -21.67
N LYS A 1193 -32.70 -57.91 -22.97
CA LYS A 1193 -31.60 -58.30 -23.87
C LYS A 1193 -30.55 -57.19 -24.04
N ARG A 1194 -30.96 -55.91 -24.04
CA ARG A 1194 -30.05 -54.77 -24.16
C ARG A 1194 -29.35 -54.43 -22.84
N TRP A 1195 -29.95 -54.77 -21.69
CA TRP A 1195 -29.32 -54.68 -20.38
C TRP A 1195 -28.24 -55.76 -20.19
N ALA A 1196 -28.55 -57.01 -20.60
CA ALA A 1196 -27.64 -58.15 -20.57
C ALA A 1196 -26.82 -58.25 -19.28
N ASP A 1197 -27.51 -58.31 -18.14
CA ASP A 1197 -26.92 -58.40 -16.80
C ASP A 1197 -25.80 -57.38 -16.51
N GLY A 1198 -26.03 -56.13 -16.93
CA GLY A 1198 -25.09 -55.02 -16.70
C GLY A 1198 -23.93 -54.94 -17.69
N LYS A 1199 -23.88 -55.81 -18.71
CA LYS A 1199 -22.81 -55.84 -19.73
C LYS A 1199 -23.26 -55.39 -21.13
N GLY A 1200 -24.56 -55.18 -21.31
CA GLY A 1200 -25.15 -54.79 -22.60
C GLY A 1200 -24.97 -53.31 -22.96
N PRO A 1201 -25.30 -52.91 -24.20
CA PRO A 1201 -25.16 -51.53 -24.67
C PRO A 1201 -25.94 -50.51 -23.83
N LEU A 1202 -27.06 -50.93 -23.23
CA LEU A 1202 -27.85 -50.06 -22.34
C LEU A 1202 -27.14 -49.79 -21.01
N ALA A 1203 -26.48 -50.80 -20.45
CA ALA A 1203 -25.76 -50.70 -19.18
C ALA A 1203 -24.46 -49.89 -19.27
N ARG A 1204 -23.90 -49.73 -20.47
CA ARG A 1204 -22.74 -48.85 -20.72
C ARG A 1204 -23.07 -47.36 -20.58
N GLU A 1205 -24.32 -46.98 -20.86
CA GLU A 1205 -24.74 -45.58 -20.95
C GLU A 1205 -25.68 -45.14 -19.81
N PHE A 1206 -26.45 -46.06 -19.24
CA PHE A 1206 -27.42 -45.79 -18.17
C PHE A 1206 -27.12 -46.60 -16.89
N SER A 1207 -27.37 -45.98 -15.74
CA SER A 1207 -27.28 -46.66 -14.45
C SER A 1207 -28.50 -47.55 -14.21
N ALA A 1208 -28.35 -48.56 -13.35
CA ALA A 1208 -29.44 -49.47 -12.98
C ALA A 1208 -30.66 -48.73 -12.41
N SER A 1209 -30.46 -47.64 -11.66
CA SER A 1209 -31.55 -46.81 -11.15
C SER A 1209 -32.31 -46.08 -12.26
N GLN A 1210 -31.61 -45.51 -13.23
CA GLN A 1210 -32.20 -44.82 -14.39
C GLN A 1210 -33.01 -45.79 -15.27
N VAL A 1211 -32.48 -47.00 -15.52
CA VAL A 1211 -33.20 -48.02 -16.29
C VAL A 1211 -34.44 -48.52 -15.54
N LYS A 1212 -34.34 -48.73 -14.21
CA LYS A 1212 -35.52 -49.06 -13.38
C LYS A 1212 -36.59 -47.98 -13.46
N GLN A 1213 -36.22 -46.71 -13.43
CA GLN A 1213 -37.15 -45.60 -13.54
C GLN A 1213 -37.83 -45.55 -14.91
N LEU A 1214 -37.08 -45.69 -16.01
CA LEU A 1214 -37.62 -45.75 -17.36
C LEU A 1214 -38.58 -46.94 -17.57
N VAL A 1215 -38.24 -48.13 -17.05
CA VAL A 1215 -39.12 -49.31 -17.10
C VAL A 1215 -40.38 -49.11 -16.26
N ARG A 1216 -40.29 -48.39 -15.14
CA ARG A 1216 -41.46 -48.04 -14.32
C ARG A 1216 -42.39 -47.07 -15.03
N ALA A 1217 -41.83 -46.11 -15.77
CA ALA A 1217 -42.57 -45.07 -16.48
C ALA A 1217 -43.22 -45.56 -17.79
N LEU A 1218 -42.61 -46.51 -18.51
CA LEU A 1218 -43.08 -46.96 -19.83
C LEU A 1218 -44.09 -48.12 -19.80
N PHE A 1219 -44.07 -48.96 -18.76
CA PHE A 1219 -44.86 -50.20 -18.74
C PHE A 1219 -45.75 -50.29 -17.52
N GLN A 1220 -46.98 -50.79 -17.67
CA GLN A 1220 -47.88 -51.05 -16.54
C GLN A 1220 -47.32 -52.11 -15.57
N ASN A 1221 -47.77 -52.08 -14.33
CA ASN A 1221 -47.31 -53.00 -13.29
C ASN A 1221 -47.79 -54.43 -13.58
N THR A 1222 -46.87 -55.29 -14.04
CA THR A 1222 -47.11 -56.69 -14.39
C THR A 1222 -46.06 -57.59 -13.73
N GLU A 1223 -46.35 -58.89 -13.58
CA GLU A 1223 -45.38 -59.86 -13.02
C GLU A 1223 -44.07 -59.89 -13.83
N ARG A 1224 -44.15 -59.80 -15.16
CA ARG A 1224 -42.97 -59.73 -16.04
C ARG A 1224 -42.14 -58.47 -15.83
N ARG A 1225 -42.78 -57.30 -15.65
CA ARG A 1225 -42.09 -56.05 -15.29
C ARG A 1225 -41.38 -56.20 -13.94
N SER A 1226 -42.05 -56.78 -12.95
CA SER A 1226 -41.50 -56.97 -11.60
C SER A 1226 -40.29 -57.92 -11.59
N ALA A 1227 -40.34 -59.00 -12.38
CA ALA A 1227 -39.21 -59.91 -12.56
C ALA A 1227 -38.00 -59.21 -13.21
N LEU A 1228 -38.22 -58.42 -14.27
CA LEU A 1228 -37.14 -57.66 -14.93
C LEU A 1228 -36.53 -56.58 -14.01
N LEU A 1229 -37.34 -55.90 -13.21
CA LEU A 1229 -36.84 -54.91 -12.24
C LEU A 1229 -35.97 -55.54 -11.14
N ALA A 1230 -36.18 -56.83 -10.84
CA ALA A 1230 -35.36 -57.57 -9.86
C ALA A 1230 -34.02 -58.06 -10.45
N THR A 1231 -33.94 -58.29 -11.76
CA THR A 1231 -32.70 -58.71 -12.45
C THR A 1231 -31.77 -57.53 -12.76
N ILE A 1232 -32.31 -56.32 -12.93
CA ILE A 1232 -31.52 -55.09 -13.07
C ILE A 1232 -30.94 -54.74 -11.69
N LYS A 1233 -29.64 -54.93 -11.47
CA LYS A 1233 -28.95 -54.57 -10.22
C LYS A 1233 -27.96 -53.43 -10.42
#